data_AF-A0A0C9MPE7-F1
#
_entry.id   AF-A0A0C9MPE7-F1
#
_cell.length_a   1.000
_cell.length_b   1.000
_cell.length_c   1.000
_cell.angle_alpha   90.00
_cell.angle_beta   90.00
_cell.angle_gamma   90.00
#
_symmetry.space_group_name_H-M   'P 1'
#
loop_
_entity.id
_entity.type
_entity.pdbx_description
1 polymer ?
#
loop_
_entity_poly.entity_id
_entity_poly.type
_entity_poly.pdbx_seq_one_letter_code
_entity_poly.pdbx_strand_id
1 'polypeptide(L)'
;MTEPTPRDFLIHLNQNNFQAALDLADDLQLDKDLVYKAQWTKRIIERGSQLQPKDAELLNLIHDDAWVISQCLEVCVNEPTVQQTILSIAEARIQTLTIPIIDDKHLNTPQAAHSLTAQEKTLLRCRALLLRYKDRLHTLEKIWPSLSSATHQHTGDASFATAYAQFRDSNMIAQAIEYARSENNVALNAIFMHHGIDVLPHRLFILSQIPETADFTSFDLPHVTHDHEDTWPEEPWRDEKDIVEQEWVQALIHVQVPEETEYLDRLKGGIETTTYPASASVIADWYMDRAYAADAIGLSSNALEICRCARVMGVSGMDEHVSEYEWLCKYIYRARATSDQEETYVDLKGFRQMSSYAILDGLLSTTNAANIVDDMLRLALPWLAVAKKRQQGRDQKEDNEFLLYRWLLDPAVVDAHLDWCCVVFEHSKPTIAVEDRIIKDDLDLSRLVLAIVYSGNGSMEYLVRLFECLPIFDEIDDTSSDPTDMATIIPSATSAMAIFLKLQSVGAFGLTQMMDTLQNHLGSAETLARYNASVPLRWYLEDHSVEVQRQLCVRMSSQAAGGVESGGIKFDRDDDWRELLDDMLRLKGDGQGVFGKLEHAEILEIFFSSLLRCGRFKLAKELILGSNKIIDITKAEHLVIDAEREFFDNATSGNMNSGSMKQAWECLKILPPTTEIKKEMDLIEATHSIIHEYKVQDRPGITLMPIQIRQSHNRLELISKLINNRTGMYQQHEQVLALVRKLGYGNDLLAKVKTLAMLASAALVEGDYLASYRLCQITTMEAVNKETDKHHNKQYYDDVHQSAWQICFNLGKVQAFDDISRRLDVLSMALSLSPAENIGDILTVWRKLDANTPSQIALAQLSAANNSQDQNPSSHHQSDKGWHGLLQNATKQWKLGDLLATGGAGEQHNGAARDGDAAGGGKRKRDILRDTVGGWLFQ
;
A
#
# COMPACT_ATOMS: atom_id res chain seq x y z
N MET A 1 35.36 -54.91 -97.51
CA MET A 1 35.49 -54.70 -96.05
C MET A 1 36.89 -54.18 -95.84
N THR A 2 36.99 -52.94 -95.37
CA THR A 2 38.27 -52.28 -95.05
C THR A 2 38.83 -52.89 -93.78
N GLU A 3 40.14 -53.19 -93.76
CA GLU A 3 40.82 -53.69 -92.56
C GLU A 3 40.64 -52.69 -91.42
N PRO A 4 40.31 -53.13 -90.20
CA PRO A 4 40.16 -52.24 -89.06
C PRO A 4 41.47 -51.49 -88.82
N THR A 5 41.40 -50.18 -88.61
CA THR A 5 42.57 -49.34 -88.33
C THR A 5 42.58 -48.84 -86.89
N PRO A 6 43.75 -48.49 -86.31
CA PRO A 6 43.82 -47.82 -85.00
C PRO A 6 43.02 -46.51 -84.94
N ARG A 7 42.76 -45.88 -86.09
CA ARG A 7 41.89 -44.72 -86.20
C ARG A 7 40.43 -45.07 -85.95
N ASP A 8 39.97 -46.23 -86.42
CA ASP A 8 38.61 -46.73 -86.18
C ASP A 8 38.42 -47.07 -84.70
N PHE A 9 39.44 -47.65 -84.04
CA PHE A 9 39.47 -47.86 -82.60
C PHE A 9 39.26 -46.55 -81.81
N LEU A 10 40.02 -45.49 -82.12
CA LEU A 10 39.86 -44.18 -81.48
C LEU A 10 38.51 -43.51 -81.76
N ILE A 11 37.94 -43.73 -82.95
CA ILE A 11 36.60 -43.24 -83.29
C ILE A 11 35.55 -43.93 -82.43
N HIS A 12 35.59 -45.27 -82.32
CA HIS A 12 34.65 -46.02 -81.48
C HIS A 12 34.81 -45.70 -79.99
N LEU A 13 36.04 -45.48 -79.52
CA LEU A 13 36.34 -45.03 -78.16
C LEU A 13 35.72 -43.66 -77.86
N ASN A 14 35.95 -42.67 -78.73
CA ASN A 14 35.38 -41.32 -78.59
C ASN A 14 33.84 -41.28 -78.75
N GLN A 15 33.27 -42.24 -79.49
CA GLN A 15 31.82 -42.41 -79.63
C GLN A 15 31.18 -43.20 -78.48
N ASN A 16 31.96 -43.65 -77.49
CA ASN A 16 31.50 -44.46 -76.35
C ASN A 16 30.96 -45.85 -76.72
N ASN A 17 31.37 -46.39 -77.87
CA ASN A 17 31.02 -47.74 -78.32
C ASN A 17 32.05 -48.73 -77.76
N PHE A 18 32.04 -48.94 -76.44
CA PHE A 18 33.09 -49.66 -75.73
C PHE A 18 33.24 -51.13 -76.14
N GLN A 19 32.14 -51.84 -76.43
CA GLN A 19 32.24 -53.24 -76.88
C GLN A 19 32.94 -53.34 -78.25
N ALA A 20 32.55 -52.49 -79.20
CA ALA A 20 33.20 -52.45 -80.52
C ALA A 20 34.68 -52.01 -80.41
N ALA A 21 34.99 -51.11 -79.47
CA ALA A 21 36.38 -50.74 -79.19
C ALA A 21 37.19 -51.88 -78.54
N LEU A 22 36.58 -52.72 -77.68
CA LEU A 22 37.22 -53.92 -77.13
C LEU A 22 37.47 -54.97 -78.21
N ASP A 23 36.48 -55.24 -79.06
CA ASP A 23 36.60 -56.18 -80.17
C ASP A 23 37.72 -55.73 -81.14
N LEU A 24 37.79 -54.42 -81.43
CA LEU A 24 38.88 -53.83 -82.23
C LEU A 24 40.23 -53.83 -81.51
N ALA A 25 40.27 -53.71 -80.17
CA ALA A 25 41.51 -53.84 -79.42
C ALA A 25 42.05 -55.27 -79.48
N ASP A 26 41.18 -56.27 -79.45
CA ASP A 26 41.52 -57.68 -79.65
C ASP A 26 42.04 -57.95 -81.06
N ASP A 27 41.34 -57.46 -82.09
CA ASP A 27 41.74 -57.63 -83.49
C ASP A 27 43.08 -56.94 -83.82
N LEU A 28 43.38 -55.82 -83.15
CA LEU A 28 44.56 -54.97 -83.39
C LEU A 28 45.69 -55.14 -82.37
N GLN A 29 45.53 -56.03 -81.38
CA GLN A 29 46.46 -56.21 -80.25
C GLN A 29 46.79 -54.90 -79.52
N LEU A 30 45.79 -54.02 -79.35
CA LEU A 30 45.92 -52.75 -78.63
C LEU A 30 45.66 -52.95 -77.14
N ASP A 31 46.20 -52.04 -76.32
CA ASP A 31 46.01 -52.06 -74.87
C ASP A 31 44.53 -51.83 -74.50
N LYS A 32 43.93 -52.84 -73.88
CA LYS A 32 42.54 -52.82 -73.42
C LYS A 32 42.32 -51.86 -72.26
N ASP A 33 43.36 -51.51 -71.51
CA ASP A 33 43.28 -50.53 -70.43
C ASP A 33 42.79 -49.18 -70.95
N LEU A 34 43.14 -48.80 -72.19
CA LEU A 34 42.65 -47.54 -72.80
C LEU A 34 41.12 -47.51 -72.92
N VAL A 35 40.49 -48.67 -73.21
CA VAL A 35 39.04 -48.79 -73.30
C VAL A 35 38.39 -48.78 -71.92
N TYR A 36 38.94 -49.53 -70.96
CA TYR A 36 38.42 -49.58 -69.60
C TYR A 36 38.60 -48.26 -68.84
N LYS A 37 39.71 -47.55 -69.01
CA LYS A 37 39.96 -46.21 -68.46
C LYS A 37 38.98 -45.18 -69.03
N ALA A 38 38.73 -45.20 -70.34
CA ALA A 38 37.74 -44.33 -70.97
C ALA A 38 36.31 -44.64 -70.48
N GLN A 39 35.98 -45.93 -70.32
CA GLN A 39 34.70 -46.37 -69.78
C GLN A 39 34.51 -45.90 -68.34
N TRP A 40 35.52 -46.05 -67.47
CA TRP A 40 35.50 -45.54 -66.08
C TRP A 40 35.32 -44.01 -66.04
N THR A 41 36.13 -43.27 -66.81
CA THR A 41 36.06 -41.79 -66.86
C THR A 41 34.67 -41.32 -67.28
N LYS A 42 34.07 -41.98 -68.29
CA LYS A 42 32.70 -41.67 -68.71
C LYS A 42 31.68 -41.94 -67.61
N ARG A 43 31.82 -43.06 -66.88
CA ARG A 43 30.91 -43.40 -65.77
C ARG A 43 30.98 -42.39 -64.63
N ILE A 44 32.17 -41.88 -64.32
CA ILE A 44 32.34 -40.76 -63.37
C ILE A 44 31.61 -39.51 -63.87
N ILE A 45 31.74 -39.14 -65.14
CA ILE A 45 31.07 -37.95 -65.69
C ILE A 45 29.54 -38.11 -65.70
N GLU A 46 29.04 -39.30 -66.04
CA GLU A 46 27.60 -39.57 -66.14
C GLU A 46 26.91 -39.71 -64.77
N ARG A 47 27.57 -40.37 -63.80
CA ARG A 47 26.96 -40.74 -62.51
C ARG A 47 27.51 -39.96 -61.33
N GLY A 48 28.66 -39.31 -61.46
CA GLY A 48 29.33 -38.57 -60.39
C GLY A 48 29.46 -39.41 -59.12
N SER A 49 28.86 -38.93 -58.04
CA SER A 49 28.83 -39.58 -56.72
C SER A 49 27.81 -40.73 -56.59
N GLN A 50 27.08 -41.11 -57.65
CA GLN A 50 26.07 -42.18 -57.64
C GLN A 50 26.56 -43.49 -58.30
N LEU A 51 27.87 -43.74 -58.31
CA LEU A 51 28.45 -44.97 -58.84
C LEU A 51 27.87 -46.22 -58.16
N GLN A 52 27.74 -47.30 -58.93
CA GLN A 52 27.18 -48.57 -58.49
C GLN A 52 28.28 -49.61 -58.31
N PRO A 53 28.06 -50.71 -57.55
CA PRO A 53 29.07 -51.75 -57.33
C PRO A 53 29.68 -52.30 -58.63
N LYS A 54 28.85 -52.51 -59.66
CA LYS A 54 29.27 -52.99 -60.99
C LYS A 54 30.18 -52.02 -61.75
N ASP A 55 30.11 -50.72 -61.45
CA ASP A 55 31.00 -49.74 -62.07
C ASP A 55 32.40 -49.84 -61.45
N ALA A 56 32.50 -50.13 -60.14
CA ALA A 56 33.78 -50.33 -59.45
C ALA A 56 34.51 -51.61 -59.92
N GLU A 57 33.78 -52.65 -60.36
CA GLU A 57 34.38 -53.86 -60.94
C GLU A 57 35.25 -53.58 -62.18
N LEU A 58 34.98 -52.48 -62.92
CA LEU A 58 35.81 -52.07 -64.07
C LEU A 58 37.25 -51.78 -63.66
N LEU A 59 37.49 -51.32 -62.43
CA LEU A 59 38.83 -51.07 -61.92
C LEU A 59 39.65 -52.35 -61.78
N ASN A 60 39.03 -53.53 -61.63
CA ASN A 60 39.75 -54.81 -61.58
C ASN A 60 40.26 -55.25 -62.96
N LEU A 61 39.70 -54.73 -64.05
CA LEU A 61 40.07 -55.10 -65.42
C LEU A 61 41.26 -54.30 -65.98
N ILE A 62 41.68 -53.24 -65.28
CA ILE A 62 42.76 -52.33 -65.68
C ILE A 62 44.09 -52.80 -65.08
N HIS A 63 45.16 -52.91 -65.86
CA HIS A 63 46.48 -53.39 -65.42
C HIS A 63 47.40 -52.26 -64.92
N ASP A 64 47.15 -51.00 -65.29
CA ASP A 64 47.89 -49.84 -64.79
C ASP A 64 47.57 -49.54 -63.31
N ASP A 65 48.34 -50.12 -62.40
CA ASP A 65 48.16 -49.97 -60.96
C ASP A 65 48.28 -48.53 -60.47
N ALA A 66 49.22 -47.75 -61.02
CA ALA A 66 49.42 -46.35 -60.60
C ALA A 66 48.19 -45.51 -60.94
N TRP A 67 47.62 -45.72 -62.12
CA TRP A 67 46.38 -45.06 -62.51
C TRP A 67 45.20 -45.51 -61.64
N VAL A 68 45.02 -46.81 -61.42
CA VAL A 68 43.91 -47.32 -60.58
C VAL A 68 43.99 -46.76 -59.15
N ILE A 69 45.17 -46.76 -58.55
CA ILE A 69 45.37 -46.22 -57.19
C ILE A 69 45.05 -44.72 -57.15
N SER A 70 45.48 -43.94 -58.15
CA SER A 70 45.14 -42.51 -58.23
C SER A 70 43.63 -42.27 -58.27
N GLN A 71 42.90 -43.04 -59.09
CA GLN A 71 41.46 -42.91 -59.22
C GLN A 71 40.71 -43.32 -57.94
N CYS A 72 41.15 -44.39 -57.28
CA CYS A 72 40.56 -44.82 -56.01
C CYS A 72 40.78 -43.80 -54.88
N LEU A 73 41.91 -43.07 -54.90
CA LEU A 73 42.18 -42.00 -53.93
C LEU A 73 41.37 -40.73 -54.24
N GLU A 74 41.13 -40.39 -55.50
CA GLU A 74 40.40 -39.17 -55.87
C GLU A 74 38.87 -39.32 -55.73
N VAL A 75 38.29 -40.44 -56.14
CA VAL A 75 36.83 -40.62 -56.29
C VAL A 75 36.11 -40.80 -54.95
N CYS A 76 35.01 -40.08 -54.77
CA CYS A 76 34.09 -40.21 -53.63
C CYS A 76 32.65 -40.53 -54.10
N VAL A 77 32.02 -41.50 -53.45
CA VAL A 77 30.68 -42.03 -53.79
C VAL A 77 29.74 -41.91 -52.59
N ASN A 78 28.44 -41.73 -52.85
CA ASN A 78 27.41 -41.56 -51.81
C ASN A 78 27.03 -42.87 -51.12
N GLU A 79 27.24 -44.00 -51.78
CA GLU A 79 26.95 -45.33 -51.26
C GLU A 79 28.24 -45.85 -50.57
N PRO A 80 28.21 -46.07 -49.24
CA PRO A 80 29.43 -46.38 -48.50
C PRO A 80 30.04 -47.75 -48.85
N THR A 81 29.23 -48.75 -49.21
CA THR A 81 29.73 -50.09 -49.57
C THR A 81 30.50 -50.09 -50.90
N VAL A 82 30.11 -49.23 -51.84
CA VAL A 82 30.79 -48.96 -53.10
C VAL A 82 32.09 -48.20 -52.82
N GLN A 83 32.08 -47.19 -51.94
CA GLN A 83 33.30 -46.49 -51.55
C GLN A 83 34.31 -47.45 -50.89
N GLN A 84 33.85 -48.33 -50.01
CA GLN A 84 34.67 -49.36 -49.38
C GLN A 84 35.25 -50.32 -50.42
N THR A 85 34.46 -50.71 -51.43
CA THR A 85 34.92 -51.57 -52.53
C THR A 85 36.02 -50.89 -53.35
N ILE A 86 35.86 -49.61 -53.70
CA ILE A 86 36.86 -48.83 -54.45
C ILE A 86 38.19 -48.75 -53.69
N LEU A 87 38.14 -48.47 -52.38
CA LEU A 87 39.35 -48.41 -51.54
C LEU A 87 40.00 -49.80 -51.39
N SER A 88 39.20 -50.86 -51.24
CA SER A 88 39.71 -52.23 -51.10
C SER A 88 40.45 -52.73 -52.35
N ILE A 89 39.99 -52.34 -53.55
CA ILE A 89 40.67 -52.64 -54.82
C ILE A 89 42.06 -51.99 -54.84
N ALA A 90 42.16 -50.72 -54.46
CA ALA A 90 43.45 -50.04 -54.38
C ALA A 90 44.35 -50.59 -53.26
N GLU A 91 43.77 -51.06 -52.15
CA GLU A 91 44.50 -51.70 -51.04
C GLU A 91 45.25 -52.95 -51.50
N ALA A 92 44.55 -53.87 -52.18
CA ALA A 92 45.16 -55.09 -52.68
C ALA A 92 46.31 -54.81 -53.65
N ARG A 93 46.13 -53.82 -54.54
CA ARG A 93 47.16 -53.41 -55.52
C ARG A 93 48.35 -52.75 -54.84
N ILE A 94 48.12 -51.76 -53.98
CA ILE A 94 49.21 -51.04 -53.32
C ILE A 94 49.99 -51.94 -52.35
N GLN A 95 49.33 -52.89 -51.67
CA GLN A 95 50.01 -53.88 -50.84
C GLN A 95 50.97 -54.72 -51.67
N THR A 96 50.53 -55.24 -52.82
CA THR A 96 51.38 -56.04 -53.73
C THR A 96 52.61 -55.26 -54.21
N LEU A 97 52.46 -53.96 -54.48
CA LEU A 97 53.56 -53.10 -54.91
C LEU A 97 54.52 -52.70 -53.78
N THR A 98 54.04 -52.60 -52.54
CA THR A 98 54.82 -52.05 -51.41
C THR A 98 55.48 -53.13 -50.56
N ILE A 99 54.96 -54.36 -50.51
CA ILE A 99 55.58 -55.48 -49.76
C ILE A 99 57.05 -55.71 -50.17
N PRO A 100 57.41 -55.80 -51.48
CA PRO A 100 58.80 -55.98 -51.87
C PRO A 100 59.71 -54.82 -51.44
N ILE A 101 59.18 -53.59 -51.41
CA ILE A 101 59.91 -52.39 -51.00
C ILE A 101 60.20 -52.45 -49.50
N ILE A 102 59.18 -52.81 -48.70
CA ILE A 102 59.29 -52.95 -47.25
C ILE A 102 60.35 -54.00 -46.88
N ASP A 103 60.34 -55.14 -47.57
CA ASP A 103 61.25 -56.25 -47.30
C ASP A 103 62.69 -55.96 -47.76
N ASP A 104 62.88 -55.46 -49.00
CA ASP A 104 64.20 -55.14 -49.57
C ASP A 104 64.90 -54.01 -48.80
N LYS A 105 64.14 -53.02 -48.34
CA LYS A 105 64.69 -51.89 -47.56
C LYS A 105 64.70 -52.14 -46.06
N HIS A 106 64.23 -53.29 -45.58
CA HIS A 106 64.16 -53.63 -44.15
C HIS A 106 63.43 -52.59 -43.29
N LEU A 107 62.35 -51.98 -43.81
CA LEU A 107 61.58 -50.92 -43.14
C LEU A 107 60.92 -51.39 -41.83
N ASN A 108 60.80 -52.71 -41.64
CA ASN A 108 60.36 -53.36 -40.41
C ASN A 108 61.29 -53.10 -39.21
N THR A 109 62.48 -52.51 -39.41
CA THR A 109 63.44 -52.21 -38.34
C THR A 109 63.75 -50.70 -38.25
N PRO A 110 63.78 -50.11 -37.03
CA PRO A 110 63.94 -48.67 -36.84
C PRO A 110 65.38 -48.13 -37.02
N GLN A 111 66.38 -49.00 -37.26
CA GLN A 111 67.81 -48.66 -37.19
C GLN A 111 68.57 -48.70 -38.53
N ALA A 112 67.95 -49.11 -39.63
CA ALA A 112 68.64 -49.17 -40.93
C ALA A 112 68.68 -47.79 -41.61
N ALA A 113 69.81 -47.49 -42.28
CA ALA A 113 69.97 -46.28 -43.08
C ALA A 113 69.12 -46.40 -44.36
N HIS A 114 67.87 -45.98 -44.28
CA HIS A 114 66.87 -46.16 -45.32
C HIS A 114 67.04 -45.13 -46.44
N SER A 115 67.54 -45.56 -47.60
CA SER A 115 67.56 -44.76 -48.83
C SER A 115 66.40 -45.16 -49.74
N LEU A 116 65.33 -44.35 -49.74
CA LEU A 116 64.15 -44.53 -50.59
C LEU A 116 64.17 -43.58 -51.79
N THR A 117 63.90 -44.11 -52.97
CA THR A 117 63.67 -43.34 -54.20
C THR A 117 62.36 -42.54 -54.12
N ALA A 118 62.22 -41.51 -54.96
CA ALA A 118 60.99 -40.71 -55.00
C ALA A 118 59.73 -41.54 -55.34
N GLN A 119 59.87 -42.55 -56.18
CA GLN A 119 58.78 -43.45 -56.56
C GLN A 119 58.39 -44.37 -55.40
N GLU A 120 59.35 -44.99 -54.71
CA GLU A 120 59.09 -45.82 -53.52
C GLU A 120 58.41 -45.00 -52.41
N LYS A 121 58.89 -43.77 -52.15
CA LYS A 121 58.23 -42.86 -51.20
C LYS A 121 56.79 -42.56 -51.59
N THR A 122 56.51 -42.37 -52.88
CA THR A 122 55.15 -42.09 -53.37
C THR A 122 54.23 -43.30 -53.16
N LEU A 123 54.68 -44.51 -53.47
CA LEU A 123 53.89 -45.74 -53.25
C LEU A 123 53.61 -45.96 -51.75
N LEU A 124 54.61 -45.78 -50.89
CA LEU A 124 54.43 -45.89 -49.43
C LEU A 124 53.48 -44.82 -48.87
N ARG A 125 53.51 -43.58 -49.40
CA ARG A 125 52.52 -42.53 -49.07
C ARG A 125 51.12 -42.90 -49.51
N CYS A 126 50.95 -43.42 -50.73
CA CYS A 126 49.65 -43.85 -51.23
C CYS A 126 49.07 -44.95 -50.33
N ARG A 127 49.90 -45.90 -49.86
CA ARG A 127 49.48 -46.91 -48.87
C ARG A 127 49.02 -46.27 -47.56
N ALA A 128 49.80 -45.33 -47.01
CA ALA A 128 49.43 -44.63 -45.78
C ALA A 128 48.13 -43.82 -45.92
N LEU A 129 47.98 -43.07 -47.01
CA LEU A 129 46.77 -42.31 -47.32
C LEU A 129 45.54 -43.21 -47.46
N LEU A 130 45.69 -44.34 -48.16
CA LEU A 130 44.60 -45.27 -48.38
C LEU A 130 44.11 -45.89 -47.06
N LEU A 131 45.03 -46.33 -46.21
CA LEU A 131 44.70 -46.88 -44.89
C LEU A 131 43.98 -45.83 -44.02
N ARG A 132 44.50 -44.60 -43.98
CA ARG A 132 43.84 -43.47 -43.31
C ARG A 132 42.45 -43.19 -43.87
N TYR A 133 42.28 -43.20 -45.19
CA TYR A 133 40.99 -42.98 -45.84
C TYR A 133 39.98 -44.07 -45.51
N LYS A 134 40.41 -45.32 -45.42
CA LYS A 134 39.57 -46.45 -45.04
C LYS A 134 39.10 -46.34 -43.59
N ASP A 135 40.01 -46.06 -42.65
CA ASP A 135 39.64 -45.83 -41.24
C ASP A 135 38.68 -44.64 -41.09
N ARG A 136 38.93 -43.55 -41.82
CA ARG A 136 38.04 -42.39 -41.83
C ARG A 136 36.71 -42.67 -42.50
N LEU A 137 36.63 -43.57 -43.47
CA LEU A 137 35.37 -44.00 -44.07
C LEU A 137 34.52 -44.70 -43.02
N HIS A 138 35.10 -45.65 -42.29
CA HIS A 138 34.40 -46.38 -41.23
C HIS A 138 33.95 -45.46 -40.09
N THR A 139 34.79 -44.51 -39.68
CA THR A 139 34.36 -43.49 -38.71
C THR A 139 33.23 -42.63 -39.28
N LEU A 140 33.32 -42.17 -40.53
CA LEU A 140 32.27 -41.37 -41.14
C LEU A 140 30.95 -42.16 -41.25
N GLU A 141 30.99 -43.42 -41.65
CA GLU A 141 29.83 -44.31 -41.70
C GLU A 141 29.13 -44.39 -40.34
N LYS A 142 29.90 -44.52 -39.24
CA LYS A 142 29.38 -44.57 -37.87
C LYS A 142 28.70 -43.27 -37.45
N ILE A 143 29.28 -42.12 -37.81
CA ILE A 143 28.76 -40.79 -37.39
C ILE A 143 27.77 -40.18 -38.40
N TRP A 144 27.67 -40.72 -39.61
CA TRP A 144 26.80 -40.19 -40.66
C TRP A 144 25.34 -40.04 -40.24
N PRO A 145 24.72 -40.94 -39.45
CA PRO A 145 23.36 -40.73 -38.96
C PRO A 145 23.21 -39.45 -38.11
N SER A 146 24.21 -39.10 -37.29
CA SER A 146 24.18 -37.86 -36.48
C SER A 146 24.47 -36.61 -37.32
N LEU A 147 25.30 -36.73 -38.37
CA LEU A 147 25.60 -35.62 -39.26
C LEU A 147 24.46 -35.31 -40.24
N SER A 148 23.88 -36.34 -40.85
CA SER A 148 22.83 -36.21 -41.88
C SER A 148 21.52 -35.65 -41.31
N SER A 149 21.17 -36.03 -40.08
CA SER A 149 20.00 -35.46 -39.38
C SER A 149 20.13 -33.95 -39.12
N ALA A 150 21.33 -33.45 -38.81
CA ALA A 150 21.60 -32.02 -38.61
C ALA A 150 21.74 -31.22 -39.92
N THR A 151 22.38 -31.79 -40.95
CA THR A 151 22.61 -31.11 -42.25
C THR A 151 21.35 -30.99 -43.11
N HIS A 152 20.41 -31.94 -43.02
CA HIS A 152 19.15 -31.86 -43.75
C HIS A 152 18.23 -30.72 -43.28
N GLN A 153 18.45 -30.15 -42.10
CA GLN A 153 17.63 -29.05 -41.58
C GLN A 153 18.12 -27.65 -42.01
N HIS A 154 19.39 -27.48 -42.38
CA HIS A 154 19.98 -26.13 -42.55
C HIS A 154 20.47 -25.81 -43.97
N THR A 155 20.93 -26.79 -44.76
CA THR A 155 21.54 -26.49 -46.07
C THR A 155 21.09 -27.38 -47.23
N GLY A 156 20.32 -28.43 -46.99
CA GLY A 156 19.68 -29.24 -48.05
C GLY A 156 20.61 -30.06 -48.98
N ASP A 157 21.93 -29.81 -48.99
CA ASP A 157 22.81 -30.23 -50.10
C ASP A 157 24.02 -31.11 -49.72
N ALA A 158 24.25 -31.47 -48.44
CA ALA A 158 25.42 -32.27 -48.09
C ALA A 158 25.24 -33.76 -48.42
N SER A 159 25.88 -34.24 -49.49
CA SER A 159 25.89 -35.67 -49.86
C SER A 159 27.00 -36.43 -49.11
N PHE A 160 26.84 -37.73 -48.87
CA PHE A 160 27.85 -38.55 -48.19
C PHE A 160 29.21 -38.46 -48.89
N ALA A 161 29.24 -38.45 -50.23
CA ALA A 161 30.47 -38.29 -51.00
C ALA A 161 31.19 -36.96 -50.70
N THR A 162 30.45 -35.85 -50.61
CA THR A 162 31.03 -34.53 -50.32
C THR A 162 31.54 -34.44 -48.88
N ALA A 163 30.79 -34.98 -47.92
CA ALA A 163 31.21 -35.04 -46.53
C ALA A 163 32.46 -35.93 -46.35
N TYR A 164 32.51 -37.08 -47.04
CA TYR A 164 33.67 -37.95 -47.01
C TYR A 164 34.91 -37.31 -47.65
N ALA A 165 34.75 -36.64 -48.79
CA ALA A 165 35.84 -35.90 -49.43
C ALA A 165 36.48 -34.86 -48.50
N GLN A 166 35.66 -34.18 -47.69
CA GLN A 166 36.16 -33.22 -46.70
C GLN A 166 36.74 -33.92 -45.46
N PHE A 167 36.05 -34.92 -44.93
CA PHE A 167 36.42 -35.61 -43.69
C PHE A 167 37.72 -36.40 -43.83
N ARG A 168 37.94 -37.09 -44.96
CA ARG A 168 39.11 -37.95 -45.20
C ARG A 168 40.44 -37.18 -45.19
N ASP A 169 40.40 -35.89 -45.49
CA ASP A 169 41.58 -35.00 -45.53
C ASP A 169 41.68 -34.06 -44.32
N SER A 170 40.61 -33.92 -43.53
CA SER A 170 40.55 -33.02 -42.36
C SER A 170 41.57 -33.32 -41.25
N ASN A 171 41.85 -32.37 -40.38
CA ASN A 171 42.62 -32.62 -39.14
C ASN A 171 41.66 -33.17 -38.06
N MET A 172 41.97 -34.32 -37.45
CA MET A 172 41.06 -34.97 -36.48
C MET A 172 40.85 -34.14 -35.21
N ILE A 173 41.87 -33.41 -34.75
CA ILE A 173 41.76 -32.51 -33.60
C ILE A 173 40.81 -31.35 -33.95
N ALA A 174 40.95 -30.77 -35.14
CA ALA A 174 40.07 -29.69 -35.60
C ALA A 174 38.62 -30.16 -35.77
N GLN A 175 38.41 -31.38 -36.28
CA GLN A 175 37.06 -31.97 -36.36
C GLN A 175 36.47 -32.23 -34.98
N ALA A 176 37.27 -32.74 -34.03
CA ALA A 176 36.82 -32.96 -32.67
C ALA A 176 36.41 -31.64 -31.98
N ILE A 177 37.18 -30.56 -32.19
CA ILE A 177 36.82 -29.21 -31.72
C ILE A 177 35.49 -28.76 -32.32
N GLU A 178 35.29 -28.93 -33.62
CA GLU A 178 34.05 -28.52 -34.28
C GLU A 178 32.85 -29.33 -33.77
N TYR A 179 32.99 -30.64 -33.58
CA TYR A 179 31.94 -31.48 -33.01
C TYR A 179 31.63 -31.16 -31.55
N ALA A 180 32.64 -30.77 -30.77
CA ALA A 180 32.42 -30.26 -29.42
C ALA A 180 31.60 -28.96 -29.43
N ARG A 181 31.95 -28.00 -30.32
CA ARG A 181 31.23 -26.73 -30.48
C ARG A 181 29.81 -26.90 -30.98
N SER A 182 29.58 -27.86 -31.86
CA SER A 182 28.27 -28.17 -32.42
C SER A 182 27.45 -29.13 -31.56
N GLU A 183 27.90 -29.43 -30.34
CA GLU A 183 27.24 -30.33 -29.38
C GLU A 183 26.97 -31.76 -29.92
N ASN A 184 27.79 -32.26 -30.84
CA ASN A 184 27.62 -33.60 -31.43
C ASN A 184 28.42 -34.65 -30.65
N ASN A 185 27.84 -35.10 -29.53
CA ASN A 185 28.43 -36.11 -28.64
C ASN A 185 28.73 -37.45 -29.36
N VAL A 186 27.85 -37.91 -30.26
CA VAL A 186 28.03 -39.16 -31.02
C VAL A 186 29.28 -39.09 -31.88
N ALA A 187 29.48 -37.99 -32.60
CA ALA A 187 30.64 -37.83 -33.48
C ALA A 187 31.93 -37.64 -32.67
N LEU A 188 31.87 -36.89 -31.57
CA LEU A 188 33.00 -36.66 -30.69
C LEU A 188 33.48 -37.97 -30.03
N ASN A 189 32.56 -38.79 -29.49
CA ASN A 189 32.90 -40.09 -28.92
C ASN A 189 33.51 -41.01 -29.99
N ALA A 190 32.93 -41.08 -31.20
CA ALA A 190 33.51 -41.88 -32.28
C ALA A 190 34.94 -41.46 -32.66
N ILE A 191 35.28 -40.17 -32.59
CA ILE A 191 36.65 -39.69 -32.80
C ILE A 191 37.57 -40.15 -31.65
N PHE A 192 37.19 -39.96 -30.39
CA PHE A 192 38.01 -40.41 -29.25
C PHE A 192 38.21 -41.93 -29.24
N MET A 193 37.18 -42.69 -29.57
CA MET A 193 37.19 -44.15 -29.57
C MET A 193 38.05 -44.74 -30.69
N HIS A 194 37.95 -44.21 -31.91
CA HIS A 194 38.63 -44.82 -33.08
C HIS A 194 39.94 -44.13 -33.48
N HIS A 195 40.16 -42.88 -33.06
CA HIS A 195 41.34 -42.07 -33.41
C HIS A 195 42.07 -41.55 -32.16
N GLY A 196 41.89 -42.22 -31.01
CA GLY A 196 42.34 -41.77 -29.69
C GLY A 196 43.81 -41.31 -29.63
N ILE A 197 44.70 -42.03 -30.30
CA ILE A 197 46.15 -41.71 -30.32
C ILE A 197 46.47 -40.29 -30.80
N ASP A 198 45.66 -39.73 -31.70
CA ASP A 198 45.86 -38.39 -32.28
C ASP A 198 45.15 -37.28 -31.47
N VAL A 199 44.08 -37.62 -30.74
CA VAL A 199 43.18 -36.62 -30.12
C VAL A 199 43.21 -36.60 -28.59
N LEU A 200 43.52 -37.71 -27.93
CA LEU A 200 43.49 -37.82 -26.46
C LEU A 200 44.51 -36.89 -25.75
N PRO A 201 45.72 -36.61 -26.30
CA PRO A 201 46.60 -35.58 -25.74
C PRO A 201 45.98 -34.17 -25.70
N HIS A 202 44.94 -33.92 -26.49
CA HIS A 202 44.23 -32.64 -26.57
C HIS A 202 42.81 -32.69 -25.99
N ARG A 203 42.38 -33.82 -25.39
CA ARG A 203 40.99 -34.07 -24.98
C ARG A 203 40.40 -32.99 -24.08
N LEU A 204 41.15 -32.50 -23.09
CA LEU A 204 40.66 -31.48 -22.14
C LEU A 204 40.42 -30.15 -22.84
N PHE A 205 41.26 -29.79 -23.80
CA PHE A 205 41.05 -28.61 -24.65
C PHE A 205 39.86 -28.80 -25.58
N ILE A 206 39.72 -29.97 -26.21
CA ILE A 206 38.58 -30.27 -27.09
C ILE A 206 37.27 -30.20 -26.30
N LEU A 207 37.19 -30.85 -25.14
CA LEU A 207 36.01 -30.84 -24.27
C LEU A 207 35.72 -29.45 -23.71
N SER A 208 36.74 -28.60 -23.53
CA SER A 208 36.53 -27.20 -23.14
C SER A 208 35.89 -26.34 -24.23
N GLN A 209 35.78 -26.83 -25.47
CA GLN A 209 35.07 -26.15 -26.55
C GLN A 209 33.57 -26.44 -26.57
N ILE A 210 33.07 -27.35 -25.72
CA ILE A 210 31.64 -27.58 -25.56
C ILE A 210 31.01 -26.31 -24.99
N PRO A 211 29.94 -25.74 -25.57
CA PRO A 211 29.29 -24.55 -25.01
C PRO A 211 28.83 -24.77 -23.56
N GLU A 212 28.93 -23.76 -22.70
CA GLU A 212 28.47 -23.84 -21.30
C GLU A 212 26.95 -24.00 -21.17
N THR A 213 26.20 -23.76 -22.25
CA THR A 213 24.76 -23.98 -22.36
C THR A 213 24.37 -25.42 -22.67
N ALA A 214 25.32 -26.25 -23.12
CA ALA A 214 25.07 -27.63 -23.53
C ALA A 214 24.74 -28.53 -22.33
N ASP A 215 24.05 -29.65 -22.58
CA ASP A 215 23.88 -30.69 -21.59
C ASP A 215 25.16 -31.51 -21.41
N PHE A 216 25.92 -31.17 -20.38
CA PHE A 216 27.18 -31.82 -20.02
C PHE A 216 27.05 -33.32 -19.77
N THR A 217 25.89 -33.79 -19.30
CA THR A 217 25.70 -35.21 -18.96
C THR A 217 25.59 -36.09 -20.20
N SER A 218 25.38 -35.50 -21.37
CA SER A 218 25.31 -36.19 -22.65
C SER A 218 26.68 -36.53 -23.25
N PHE A 219 27.76 -35.97 -22.71
CA PHE A 219 29.12 -36.18 -23.18
C PHE A 219 29.88 -37.14 -22.27
N ASP A 220 30.77 -37.93 -22.88
CA ASP A 220 31.74 -38.73 -22.13
C ASP A 220 32.85 -37.79 -21.63
N LEU A 221 32.85 -37.54 -20.32
CA LEU A 221 33.79 -36.65 -19.65
C LEU A 221 34.86 -37.46 -18.87
N PRO A 222 36.01 -36.85 -18.54
CA PRO A 222 37.08 -37.53 -17.81
C PRO A 222 36.59 -38.06 -16.46
N HIS A 223 36.77 -39.37 -16.26
CA HIS A 223 36.53 -40.07 -15.00
C HIS A 223 37.84 -40.23 -14.24
N VAL A 224 37.81 -40.16 -12.91
CA VAL A 224 38.98 -40.31 -12.04
C VAL A 224 38.77 -41.49 -11.12
N THR A 225 39.67 -42.48 -11.20
CA THR A 225 39.75 -43.56 -10.22
C THR A 225 41.10 -43.51 -9.51
N HIS A 226 41.09 -43.50 -8.16
CA HIS A 226 42.26 -43.26 -7.33
C HIS A 226 42.83 -41.83 -7.51
N ASP A 227 44.02 -41.69 -8.09
CA ASP A 227 44.77 -40.41 -8.22
C ASP A 227 44.96 -39.96 -9.68
N HIS A 228 44.44 -40.70 -10.64
CA HIS A 228 44.63 -40.43 -12.07
C HIS A 228 43.31 -40.59 -12.83
N GLU A 229 43.24 -39.94 -13.98
CA GLU A 229 42.18 -40.12 -14.96
C GLU A 229 42.17 -41.57 -15.48
N ASP A 230 40.97 -42.10 -15.71
CA ASP A 230 40.78 -43.39 -16.35
C ASP A 230 41.16 -43.34 -17.83
N THR A 231 41.67 -44.46 -18.33
CA THR A 231 41.92 -44.60 -19.76
C THR A 231 40.61 -44.66 -20.52
N TRP A 232 40.45 -43.79 -21.50
CA TRP A 232 39.38 -43.82 -22.48
C TRP A 232 39.32 -45.17 -23.20
N PRO A 233 38.11 -45.66 -23.53
CA PRO A 233 37.95 -46.85 -24.34
C PRO A 233 38.39 -46.55 -25.78
N GLU A 234 39.50 -47.15 -26.19
CA GLU A 234 40.04 -47.06 -27.55
C GLU A 234 39.78 -48.37 -28.31
N GLU A 235 39.08 -48.28 -29.44
CA GLU A 235 38.85 -49.37 -30.39
C GLU A 235 39.28 -48.89 -31.79
N PRO A 236 40.59 -48.80 -32.08
CA PRO A 236 41.04 -48.42 -33.41
C PRO A 236 40.50 -49.41 -34.46
N TRP A 237 40.23 -48.95 -35.68
CA TRP A 237 39.71 -49.82 -36.76
C TRP A 237 40.67 -50.95 -37.15
N ARG A 238 41.95 -50.83 -36.76
CA ARG A 238 43.01 -51.80 -37.00
C ARG A 238 43.80 -52.00 -35.71
N ASP A 239 43.95 -53.25 -35.28
CA ASP A 239 44.62 -53.61 -34.02
C ASP A 239 46.14 -53.32 -34.03
N GLU A 240 46.76 -53.42 -35.20
CA GLU A 240 48.19 -53.18 -35.41
C GLU A 240 48.40 -52.05 -36.42
N LYS A 241 49.31 -51.12 -36.09
CA LYS A 241 49.75 -50.07 -37.02
C LYS A 241 50.50 -50.71 -38.19
N ASP A 242 50.16 -50.31 -39.40
CA ASP A 242 50.91 -50.72 -40.58
C ASP A 242 52.33 -50.15 -40.50
N ILE A 243 53.28 -50.79 -41.18
CA ILE A 243 54.68 -50.36 -41.23
C ILE A 243 54.79 -48.92 -41.73
N VAL A 244 53.91 -48.50 -42.66
CA VAL A 244 53.91 -47.12 -43.17
C VAL A 244 53.45 -46.09 -42.14
N GLU A 245 52.84 -46.51 -41.03
CA GLU A 245 52.31 -45.66 -39.96
C GLU A 245 53.24 -45.57 -38.74
N GLN A 246 54.34 -46.33 -38.77
CA GLN A 246 55.39 -46.25 -37.76
C GLN A 246 56.12 -44.90 -37.87
N GLU A 247 56.47 -44.31 -36.72
CA GLU A 247 57.02 -42.95 -36.65
C GLU A 247 58.28 -42.76 -37.52
N TRP A 248 59.17 -43.78 -37.54
CA TRP A 248 60.39 -43.73 -38.34
C TRP A 248 60.13 -43.83 -39.85
N VAL A 249 59.07 -44.54 -40.27
CA VAL A 249 58.70 -44.64 -41.69
C VAL A 249 57.98 -43.38 -42.13
N GLN A 250 57.06 -42.86 -41.29
CA GLN A 250 56.41 -41.57 -41.48
C GLN A 250 57.45 -40.45 -41.65
N ALA A 251 58.50 -40.40 -40.83
CA ALA A 251 59.59 -39.43 -41.00
C ALA A 251 60.32 -39.51 -42.35
N LEU A 252 60.41 -40.70 -42.97
CA LEU A 252 61.08 -40.91 -44.26
C LEU A 252 60.20 -40.55 -45.45
N ILE A 253 58.89 -40.83 -45.33
CA ILE A 253 57.91 -40.61 -46.38
C ILE A 253 57.23 -39.25 -46.26
N HIS A 254 57.28 -38.53 -45.14
CA HIS A 254 56.62 -37.24 -44.99
C HIS A 254 57.01 -36.25 -46.11
N VAL A 255 56.03 -35.58 -46.70
CA VAL A 255 56.25 -34.44 -47.61
C VAL A 255 56.16 -33.19 -46.77
N GLN A 256 57.24 -32.42 -46.65
CA GLN A 256 57.15 -31.10 -46.04
C GLN A 256 56.36 -30.19 -46.99
N VAL A 257 55.10 -29.96 -46.67
CA VAL A 257 54.26 -28.94 -47.31
C VAL A 257 54.38 -27.68 -46.46
N PRO A 258 55.04 -26.60 -46.95
CA PRO A 258 55.31 -25.40 -46.15
C PRO A 258 54.07 -24.81 -45.48
N GLU A 259 52.94 -24.81 -46.20
CA GLU A 259 51.64 -24.28 -45.74
C GLU A 259 51.04 -25.11 -44.60
N GLU A 260 51.18 -26.44 -44.66
CA GLU A 260 50.72 -27.36 -43.62
C GLU A 260 51.60 -27.26 -42.37
N THR A 261 52.92 -27.15 -42.53
CA THR A 261 53.84 -26.90 -41.42
C THR A 261 53.59 -25.56 -40.74
N GLU A 262 53.31 -24.49 -41.49
CA GLU A 262 52.96 -23.17 -40.95
C GLU A 262 51.59 -23.17 -40.25
N TYR A 263 50.64 -23.97 -40.74
CA TYR A 263 49.34 -24.16 -40.09
C TYR A 263 49.47 -24.94 -38.78
N LEU A 264 50.22 -26.04 -38.77
CA LEU A 264 50.48 -26.83 -37.56
C LEU A 264 51.28 -26.04 -36.51
N ASP A 265 52.23 -25.21 -36.92
CA ASP A 265 52.98 -24.36 -35.98
C ASP A 265 52.12 -23.23 -35.40
N ARG A 266 51.14 -22.69 -36.14
CA ARG A 266 50.13 -21.79 -35.59
C ARG A 266 49.20 -22.48 -34.59
N LEU A 267 48.83 -23.74 -34.84
CA LEU A 267 47.99 -24.54 -33.94
C LEU A 267 48.69 -24.88 -32.62
N LYS A 268 50.00 -25.17 -32.65
CA LYS A 268 50.80 -25.48 -31.44
C LYS A 268 50.82 -24.37 -30.38
N GLY A 269 50.51 -23.12 -30.75
CA GLY A 269 50.42 -22.00 -29.82
C GLY A 269 49.04 -21.79 -29.20
N GLY A 270 47.98 -22.43 -29.73
CA GLY A 270 46.59 -22.20 -29.33
C GLY A 270 45.83 -23.44 -28.85
N ILE A 271 46.32 -24.66 -29.14
CA ILE A 271 45.74 -25.91 -28.66
C ILE A 271 46.63 -26.47 -27.57
N GLU A 272 46.12 -26.49 -26.35
CA GLU A 272 46.84 -27.03 -25.20
C GLU A 272 46.94 -28.56 -25.28
N THR A 273 48.14 -29.08 -25.03
CA THR A 273 48.38 -30.52 -24.83
C THR A 273 48.46 -30.82 -23.34
N THR A 274 47.73 -31.83 -22.89
CA THR A 274 47.78 -32.32 -21.51
C THR A 274 48.26 -33.75 -21.49
N THR A 275 49.06 -34.10 -20.48
CA THR A 275 49.49 -35.49 -20.29
C THR A 275 48.28 -36.40 -20.16
N TYR A 276 48.33 -37.55 -20.82
CA TYR A 276 47.26 -38.53 -20.83
C TYR A 276 47.79 -39.90 -20.37
N PRO A 277 47.18 -40.52 -19.35
CA PRO A 277 46.14 -39.98 -18.45
C PRO A 277 46.64 -38.81 -17.57
N ALA A 278 45.75 -37.88 -17.21
CA ALA A 278 46.10 -36.75 -16.33
C ALA A 278 45.98 -37.12 -14.83
N SER A 279 46.57 -36.31 -13.95
CA SER A 279 46.36 -36.46 -12.50
C SER A 279 44.96 -36.01 -12.10
N ALA A 280 44.44 -36.56 -11.00
CA ALA A 280 43.14 -36.18 -10.43
C ALA A 280 43.03 -34.66 -10.17
N SER A 281 44.13 -34.02 -9.77
CA SER A 281 44.16 -32.56 -9.55
C SER A 281 43.91 -31.76 -10.82
N VAL A 282 44.51 -32.18 -11.95
CA VAL A 282 44.34 -31.51 -13.24
C VAL A 282 42.91 -31.67 -13.75
N ILE A 283 42.30 -32.84 -13.54
CA ILE A 283 40.89 -33.06 -13.88
C ILE A 283 39.98 -32.22 -12.99
N ALA A 284 40.28 -32.12 -11.69
CA ALA A 284 39.53 -31.26 -10.77
C ALA A 284 39.58 -29.78 -11.19
N ASP A 285 40.78 -29.26 -11.48
CA ASP A 285 40.97 -27.89 -11.94
C ASP A 285 40.20 -27.64 -13.24
N TRP A 286 40.24 -28.58 -14.19
CA TRP A 286 39.50 -28.49 -15.44
C TRP A 286 37.98 -28.40 -15.24
N TYR A 287 37.39 -29.26 -14.39
CA TYR A 287 35.96 -29.18 -14.07
C TYR A 287 35.60 -27.86 -13.38
N MET A 288 36.47 -27.35 -12.50
CA MET A 288 36.24 -26.09 -11.80
C MET A 288 36.35 -24.88 -12.72
N ASP A 289 37.31 -24.86 -13.64
CA ASP A 289 37.43 -23.80 -14.66
C ASP A 289 36.18 -23.76 -15.55
N ARG A 290 35.64 -24.92 -15.92
CA ARG A 290 34.36 -25.04 -16.63
C ARG A 290 33.19 -24.50 -15.82
N ALA A 291 33.10 -24.86 -14.53
CA ALA A 291 32.06 -24.36 -13.64
C ALA A 291 32.16 -22.84 -13.45
N TYR A 292 33.36 -22.29 -13.29
CA TYR A 292 33.59 -20.84 -13.17
C TYR A 292 33.27 -20.09 -14.47
N ALA A 293 33.58 -20.66 -15.63
CA ALA A 293 33.22 -20.08 -16.92
C ALA A 293 31.70 -20.02 -17.10
N ALA A 294 30.99 -21.11 -16.76
CA ALA A 294 29.53 -21.16 -16.80
C ALA A 294 28.89 -20.17 -15.82
N ASP A 295 29.42 -20.10 -14.58
CA ASP A 295 28.96 -19.13 -13.60
C ASP A 295 29.15 -17.73 -14.17
N ALA A 296 30.37 -17.30 -14.55
CA ALA A 296 30.70 -15.94 -14.97
C ALA A 296 29.80 -15.29 -16.04
N ILE A 297 29.10 -16.09 -16.85
CA ILE A 297 28.14 -15.63 -17.87
C ILE A 297 26.67 -15.66 -17.43
N GLY A 298 26.37 -16.01 -16.18
CA GLY A 298 25.01 -16.07 -15.63
C GLY A 298 24.45 -17.45 -15.37
N LEU A 299 25.17 -18.54 -15.68
CA LEU A 299 24.64 -19.91 -15.69
C LEU A 299 25.04 -20.68 -14.42
N SER A 300 24.73 -20.15 -13.24
CA SER A 300 25.06 -20.78 -11.96
C SER A 300 24.42 -22.17 -11.77
N SER A 301 23.26 -22.42 -12.38
CA SER A 301 22.63 -23.75 -12.41
C SER A 301 23.45 -24.76 -13.20
N ASN A 302 24.05 -24.33 -14.32
CA ASN A 302 24.91 -25.19 -15.13
C ASN A 302 26.23 -25.42 -14.41
N ALA A 303 26.79 -24.39 -13.76
CA ALA A 303 27.96 -24.53 -12.90
C ALA A 303 27.74 -25.57 -11.79
N LEU A 304 26.56 -25.56 -11.15
CA LEU A 304 26.17 -26.57 -10.17
C LEU A 304 26.13 -27.99 -10.77
N GLU A 305 25.52 -28.15 -11.95
CA GLU A 305 25.45 -29.46 -12.61
C GLU A 305 26.84 -29.97 -13.04
N ILE A 306 27.74 -29.08 -13.48
CA ILE A 306 29.14 -29.44 -13.76
C ILE A 306 29.83 -29.97 -12.49
N CYS A 307 29.69 -29.30 -11.35
CA CYS A 307 30.26 -29.77 -10.09
C CYS A 307 29.64 -31.10 -9.63
N ARG A 308 28.33 -31.30 -9.83
CA ARG A 308 27.66 -32.58 -9.54
C ARG A 308 28.17 -33.70 -10.45
N CYS A 309 28.36 -33.41 -11.73
CA CYS A 309 28.94 -34.33 -12.68
C CYS A 309 30.37 -34.71 -12.28
N ALA A 310 31.23 -33.75 -11.95
CA ALA A 310 32.60 -34.00 -11.46
C ALA A 310 32.62 -34.96 -10.26
N ARG A 311 31.68 -34.79 -9.31
CA ARG A 311 31.53 -35.70 -8.17
C ARG A 311 31.14 -37.12 -8.59
N VAL A 312 30.21 -37.27 -9.54
CA VAL A 312 29.81 -38.58 -10.09
C VAL A 312 30.98 -39.24 -10.84
N MET A 313 31.82 -38.43 -11.50
CA MET A 313 33.01 -38.87 -12.22
C MET A 313 34.22 -39.17 -11.33
N GLY A 314 34.03 -39.29 -10.00
CA GLY A 314 35.07 -39.71 -9.07
C GLY A 314 36.03 -38.61 -8.61
N VAL A 315 35.79 -37.35 -8.98
CA VAL A 315 36.65 -36.23 -8.57
C VAL A 315 36.41 -35.88 -7.10
N SER A 316 37.48 -35.94 -6.30
CA SER A 316 37.43 -35.65 -4.86
C SER A 316 37.35 -34.14 -4.56
N GLY A 317 36.81 -33.78 -3.39
CA GLY A 317 36.73 -32.38 -2.93
C GLY A 317 35.58 -31.56 -3.50
N MET A 318 34.66 -32.16 -4.26
CA MET A 318 33.57 -31.43 -4.94
C MET A 318 32.39 -31.07 -4.03
N ASP A 319 32.21 -31.71 -2.87
CA ASP A 319 31.01 -31.53 -2.02
C ASP A 319 30.83 -30.11 -1.48
N GLU A 320 31.93 -29.44 -1.11
CA GLU A 320 31.88 -28.05 -0.65
C GLU A 320 31.43 -27.11 -1.78
N HIS A 321 31.98 -27.28 -2.98
CA HIS A 321 31.62 -26.48 -4.16
C HIS A 321 30.17 -26.72 -4.59
N VAL A 322 29.71 -27.97 -4.61
CA VAL A 322 28.31 -28.32 -4.87
C VAL A 322 27.40 -27.61 -3.86
N SER A 323 27.74 -27.69 -2.56
CA SER A 323 26.93 -27.02 -1.54
C SER A 323 26.90 -25.50 -1.70
N GLU A 324 28.02 -24.86 -2.03
CA GLU A 324 28.06 -23.42 -2.25
C GLU A 324 27.23 -22.99 -3.47
N TYR A 325 27.36 -23.70 -4.59
CA TYR A 325 26.56 -23.43 -5.80
C TYR A 325 25.06 -23.71 -5.60
N GLU A 326 24.69 -24.71 -4.79
CA GLU A 326 23.29 -24.93 -4.42
C GLU A 326 22.70 -23.73 -3.68
N TRP A 327 23.46 -23.13 -2.76
CA TRP A 327 23.03 -21.92 -2.04
C TRP A 327 23.01 -20.69 -2.93
N LEU A 328 23.99 -20.54 -3.83
CA LEU A 328 23.99 -19.49 -4.84
C LEU A 328 22.72 -19.58 -5.71
N CYS A 329 22.40 -20.76 -6.23
CA CYS A 329 21.21 -20.97 -7.05
C CYS A 329 19.92 -20.64 -6.27
N LYS A 330 19.78 -21.15 -5.03
CA LYS A 330 18.63 -20.82 -4.17
C LYS A 330 18.48 -19.32 -3.97
N TYR A 331 19.58 -18.61 -3.74
CA TYR A 331 19.59 -17.16 -3.57
C TYR A 331 19.18 -16.44 -4.86
N ILE A 332 19.83 -16.74 -5.99
CA ILE A 332 19.57 -16.09 -7.29
C ILE A 332 18.10 -16.24 -7.71
N TYR A 333 17.53 -17.44 -7.63
CA TYR A 333 16.17 -17.68 -8.09
C TYR A 333 15.09 -17.13 -7.15
N ARG A 334 15.41 -16.86 -5.88
CA ARG A 334 14.48 -16.21 -4.93
C ARG A 334 14.63 -14.68 -4.95
N ALA A 335 15.85 -14.17 -4.80
CA ALA A 335 16.12 -12.74 -4.70
C ALA A 335 15.79 -11.95 -5.99
N ARG A 336 15.84 -12.57 -7.17
CA ARG A 336 15.51 -11.90 -8.45
C ARG A 336 14.02 -11.76 -8.73
N ALA A 337 13.15 -12.43 -7.99
CA ALA A 337 11.71 -12.33 -8.23
C ALA A 337 11.10 -10.96 -7.86
N THR A 338 11.85 -10.10 -7.17
CA THR A 338 11.36 -8.82 -6.62
C THR A 338 12.04 -7.58 -7.21
N SER A 339 13.11 -7.72 -8.01
CA SER A 339 13.84 -6.59 -8.58
C SER A 339 13.57 -6.45 -10.08
N ASP A 340 12.82 -5.41 -10.47
CA ASP A 340 12.70 -4.92 -11.86
C ASP A 340 14.02 -4.39 -12.44
N GLN A 341 15.13 -4.48 -11.69
CA GLN A 341 16.45 -4.06 -12.13
C GLN A 341 17.17 -5.23 -12.79
N GLU A 342 17.14 -5.25 -14.13
CA GLU A 342 17.70 -6.29 -15.01
C GLU A 342 19.23 -6.52 -14.87
N GLU A 343 19.97 -5.79 -14.02
CA GLU A 343 21.42 -5.62 -14.18
C GLU A 343 22.35 -6.23 -13.10
N THR A 344 21.87 -6.77 -11.97
CA THR A 344 22.80 -7.31 -10.94
C THR A 344 22.89 -8.83 -11.02
N TYR A 345 23.78 -9.32 -11.89
CA TYR A 345 24.23 -10.71 -11.86
C TYR A 345 25.15 -10.94 -10.65
N VAL A 346 24.91 -12.01 -9.88
CA VAL A 346 25.74 -12.41 -8.73
C VAL A 346 26.40 -13.74 -9.06
N ASP A 347 27.73 -13.71 -9.20
CA ASP A 347 28.57 -14.90 -9.32
C ASP A 347 28.92 -15.49 -7.95
N LEU A 348 29.52 -16.68 -7.94
CA LEU A 348 29.97 -17.34 -6.72
C LEU A 348 30.95 -16.46 -5.93
N LYS A 349 31.80 -15.70 -6.64
CA LYS A 349 32.76 -14.79 -6.01
C LYS A 349 32.04 -13.66 -5.26
N GLY A 350 31.04 -13.03 -5.88
CA GLY A 350 30.19 -12.02 -5.27
C GLY A 350 29.40 -12.59 -4.09
N PHE A 351 28.81 -13.77 -4.25
CA PHE A 351 28.08 -14.45 -3.18
C PHE A 351 28.95 -14.76 -1.96
N ARG A 352 30.22 -15.17 -2.17
CA ARG A 352 31.23 -15.36 -1.13
C ARG A 352 31.66 -14.07 -0.42
N GLN A 353 31.36 -12.90 -0.98
CA GLN A 353 31.63 -11.59 -0.35
C GLN A 353 30.42 -11.03 0.39
N MET A 354 29.19 -11.42 0.01
CA MET A 354 27.97 -11.00 0.68
C MET A 354 27.93 -11.42 2.16
N SER A 355 27.30 -10.59 2.99
CA SER A 355 27.08 -10.89 4.40
C SER A 355 26.02 -11.98 4.57
N SER A 356 26.13 -12.77 5.64
CA SER A 356 25.17 -13.83 5.93
C SER A 356 23.74 -13.30 6.11
N TYR A 357 23.60 -12.07 6.62
CA TYR A 357 22.31 -11.39 6.76
C TYR A 357 21.72 -11.00 5.40
N ALA A 358 22.50 -10.40 4.51
CA ALA A 358 22.01 -10.02 3.17
C ALA A 358 21.57 -11.24 2.34
N ILE A 359 22.24 -12.38 2.52
CA ILE A 359 21.83 -13.64 1.88
C ILE A 359 20.52 -14.16 2.50
N LEU A 360 20.39 -14.16 3.83
CA LEU A 360 19.16 -14.56 4.52
C LEU A 360 17.98 -13.69 4.07
N ASP A 361 18.16 -12.38 4.02
CA ASP A 361 17.15 -11.42 3.59
C ASP A 361 16.71 -11.67 2.14
N GLY A 362 17.67 -11.84 1.22
CA GLY A 362 17.33 -12.15 -0.18
C GLY A 362 16.65 -13.51 -0.36
N LEU A 363 17.00 -14.53 0.44
CA LEU A 363 16.32 -15.83 0.42
C LEU A 363 14.84 -15.74 0.84
N LEU A 364 14.51 -14.79 1.73
CA LEU A 364 13.17 -14.56 2.26
C LEU A 364 12.42 -13.39 1.57
N SER A 365 13.00 -12.79 0.53
CA SER A 365 12.43 -11.61 -0.14
C SER A 365 11.06 -11.83 -0.78
N THR A 366 10.73 -13.08 -1.16
CA THR A 366 9.45 -13.46 -1.78
C THR A 366 8.43 -14.04 -0.79
N THR A 367 8.76 -14.00 0.50
CA THR A 367 7.98 -14.63 1.55
C THR A 367 6.72 -13.82 1.89
N ASN A 368 5.69 -14.50 2.37
CA ASN A 368 4.41 -13.97 2.82
C ASN A 368 3.85 -14.85 3.95
N ALA A 369 2.71 -14.46 4.53
CA ALA A 369 2.11 -15.16 5.66
C ALA A 369 1.79 -16.65 5.41
N ALA A 370 1.55 -17.07 4.16
CA ALA A 370 1.20 -18.44 3.83
C ALA A 370 2.41 -19.38 3.68
N ASN A 371 3.56 -18.85 3.22
CA ASN A 371 4.76 -19.66 2.94
C ASN A 371 5.91 -19.42 3.94
N ILE A 372 5.81 -18.43 4.84
CA ILE A 372 6.91 -18.09 5.75
C ILE A 372 7.43 -19.24 6.59
N VAL A 373 6.54 -20.12 7.08
CA VAL A 373 6.98 -21.30 7.85
C VAL A 373 7.83 -22.23 6.99
N ASP A 374 7.36 -22.51 5.77
CA ASP A 374 8.06 -23.39 4.84
C ASP A 374 9.41 -22.80 4.40
N ASP A 375 9.42 -21.50 4.08
CA ASP A 375 10.64 -20.78 3.71
C ASP A 375 11.62 -20.72 4.91
N MET A 376 11.13 -20.56 6.14
CA MET A 376 11.99 -20.60 7.35
C MET A 376 12.63 -21.98 7.55
N LEU A 377 11.85 -23.06 7.44
CA LEU A 377 12.33 -24.42 7.65
C LEU A 377 13.25 -24.90 6.52
N ARG A 378 12.97 -24.53 5.27
CA ARG A 378 13.72 -25.02 4.09
C ARG A 378 14.88 -24.12 3.66
N LEU A 379 14.82 -22.82 3.96
CA LEU A 379 15.81 -21.84 3.52
C LEU A 379 16.53 -21.20 4.72
N ALA A 380 15.80 -20.57 5.64
CA ALA A 380 16.42 -19.79 6.71
C ALA A 380 17.24 -20.67 7.67
N LEU A 381 16.62 -21.66 8.33
CA LEU A 381 17.33 -22.51 9.31
C LEU A 381 18.51 -23.29 8.70
N PRO A 382 18.39 -23.91 7.51
CA PRO A 382 19.53 -24.55 6.88
C PRO A 382 20.63 -23.55 6.49
N TRP A 383 20.27 -22.33 6.07
CA TRP A 383 21.26 -21.28 5.79
C TRP A 383 22.00 -20.86 7.05
N LEU A 384 21.33 -20.71 8.19
CA LEU A 384 21.97 -20.38 9.47
C LEU A 384 23.04 -21.43 9.86
N ALA A 385 22.77 -22.72 9.62
CA ALA A 385 23.75 -23.77 9.86
C ALA A 385 24.99 -23.62 8.96
N VAL A 386 24.80 -23.23 7.71
CA VAL A 386 25.91 -22.94 6.77
C VAL A 386 26.66 -21.67 7.14
N ALA A 387 25.94 -20.61 7.53
CA ALA A 387 26.52 -19.35 7.99
C ALA A 387 27.42 -19.54 9.23
N LYS A 388 27.02 -20.41 10.17
CA LYS A 388 27.84 -20.79 11.33
C LYS A 388 29.15 -21.47 10.91
N LYS A 389 29.13 -22.37 9.92
CA LYS A 389 30.35 -23.01 9.39
C LYS A 389 31.27 -21.99 8.71
N ARG A 390 30.71 -21.05 7.92
CA ARG A 390 31.46 -19.99 7.23
C ARG A 390 32.22 -19.06 8.20
N GLN A 391 31.78 -18.95 9.46
CA GLN A 391 32.43 -18.16 10.50
C GLN A 391 33.61 -18.86 11.18
N GLN A 392 33.64 -20.18 11.27
CA GLN A 392 34.72 -20.89 11.97
C GLN A 392 36.11 -20.63 11.33
N GLY A 393 36.14 -20.10 10.10
CA GLY A 393 37.36 -19.64 9.42
C GLY A 393 37.62 -18.12 9.42
N ARG A 394 36.80 -17.27 10.07
CA ARG A 394 36.99 -15.81 10.17
C ARG A 394 37.03 -15.37 11.64
N ASP A 395 38.08 -14.65 12.05
CA ASP A 395 38.32 -14.16 13.43
C ASP A 395 37.28 -13.13 13.98
N GLN A 396 36.14 -12.93 13.31
CA GLN A 396 35.09 -11.99 13.73
C GLN A 396 34.00 -12.71 14.52
N LYS A 397 33.99 -12.53 15.83
CA LYS A 397 33.11 -13.24 16.78
C LYS A 397 31.70 -12.67 16.96
N GLU A 398 31.36 -11.47 16.48
CA GLU A 398 30.27 -10.72 17.16
C GLU A 398 28.94 -10.46 16.41
N ASP A 399 28.75 -10.79 15.12
CA ASP A 399 27.53 -10.30 14.41
C ASP A 399 26.49 -11.35 13.94
N ASN A 400 26.74 -12.67 14.01
CA ASN A 400 25.82 -13.67 13.43
C ASN A 400 24.99 -14.50 14.43
N GLU A 401 25.18 -14.35 15.75
CA GLU A 401 24.50 -15.22 16.73
C GLU A 401 22.97 -15.11 16.65
N PHE A 402 22.48 -13.96 16.18
CA PHE A 402 21.07 -13.62 16.12
C PHE A 402 20.58 -13.29 14.71
N LEU A 403 21.14 -13.87 13.64
CA LEU A 403 20.75 -13.55 12.24
C LEU A 403 19.23 -13.65 12.00
N LEU A 404 18.61 -14.75 12.44
CA LEU A 404 17.16 -14.96 12.32
C LEU A 404 16.38 -13.92 13.11
N TYR A 405 16.82 -13.65 14.35
CA TYR A 405 16.13 -12.73 15.25
C TYR A 405 16.27 -11.29 14.77
N ARG A 406 17.44 -10.91 14.25
CA ARG A 406 17.66 -9.62 13.60
C ARG A 406 16.74 -9.43 12.40
N TRP A 407 16.47 -10.49 11.64
CA TRP A 407 15.53 -10.44 10.53
C TRP A 407 14.08 -10.30 11.03
N LEU A 408 13.66 -11.11 12.01
CA LEU A 408 12.32 -11.03 12.61
C LEU A 408 12.03 -9.71 13.33
N LEU A 409 13.06 -9.08 13.90
CA LEU A 409 13.00 -7.81 14.63
C LEU A 409 13.35 -6.60 13.74
N ASP A 410 13.53 -6.80 12.43
CA ASP A 410 13.75 -5.69 11.52
C ASP A 410 12.49 -4.80 11.46
N PRO A 411 12.61 -3.46 11.48
CA PRO A 411 11.45 -2.58 11.39
C PRO A 411 10.56 -2.86 10.18
N ALA A 412 11.15 -3.27 9.03
CA ALA A 412 10.38 -3.62 7.85
C ALA A 412 9.46 -4.83 8.07
N VAL A 413 9.83 -5.75 8.97
CA VAL A 413 9.02 -6.91 9.32
C VAL A 413 8.06 -6.56 10.46
N VAL A 414 8.54 -5.96 11.55
CA VAL A 414 7.73 -5.69 12.75
C VAL A 414 6.61 -4.68 12.48
N ASP A 415 6.89 -3.61 11.73
CA ASP A 415 5.93 -2.53 11.52
C ASP A 415 4.93 -2.83 10.39
N ALA A 416 5.35 -3.54 9.34
CA ALA A 416 4.52 -3.81 8.17
C ALA A 416 3.94 -5.23 8.12
N HIS A 417 4.57 -6.20 8.78
CA HIS A 417 4.29 -7.64 8.63
C HIS A 417 4.23 -8.37 9.98
N LEU A 418 3.53 -7.79 10.96
CA LEU A 418 3.34 -8.44 12.27
C LEU A 418 2.62 -9.80 12.17
N ASP A 419 1.82 -10.00 11.12
CA ASP A 419 1.20 -11.27 10.76
C ASP A 419 2.23 -12.38 10.49
N TRP A 420 3.37 -12.05 9.87
CA TRP A 420 4.48 -12.98 9.65
C TRP A 420 5.09 -13.43 10.97
N CYS A 421 5.31 -12.47 11.89
CA CYS A 421 5.74 -12.78 13.24
C CYS A 421 4.75 -13.72 13.93
N CYS A 422 3.45 -13.43 13.94
CA CYS A 422 2.47 -14.33 14.56
C CYS A 422 2.58 -15.77 14.05
N VAL A 423 2.66 -15.97 12.73
CA VAL A 423 2.75 -17.31 12.13
C VAL A 423 4.05 -18.03 12.54
N VAL A 424 5.19 -17.32 12.55
CA VAL A 424 6.48 -17.90 12.98
C VAL A 424 6.47 -18.32 14.45
N PHE A 425 5.86 -17.50 15.31
CA PHE A 425 5.82 -17.75 16.76
C PHE A 425 4.79 -18.82 17.12
N GLU A 426 3.67 -18.88 16.41
CA GLU A 426 2.70 -19.98 16.51
C GLU A 426 3.35 -21.33 16.16
N HIS A 427 4.26 -21.34 15.18
CA HIS A 427 5.06 -22.50 14.82
C HIS A 427 6.31 -22.72 15.70
N SER A 428 6.44 -21.93 16.77
CA SER A 428 7.50 -22.04 17.77
C SER A 428 6.95 -22.32 19.17
N LYS A 429 5.65 -22.59 19.31
CA LYS A 429 5.00 -22.87 20.61
C LYS A 429 5.63 -24.07 21.33
N PRO A 430 5.69 -24.06 22.67
CA PRO A 430 6.17 -25.20 23.46
C PRO A 430 5.39 -26.51 23.27
N THR A 431 4.15 -26.42 22.77
CA THR A 431 3.31 -27.58 22.46
C THR A 431 3.79 -28.37 21.24
N ILE A 432 4.66 -27.78 20.42
CA ILE A 432 5.23 -28.39 19.21
C ILE A 432 6.55 -29.08 19.58
N ALA A 433 6.90 -30.18 18.91
CA ALA A 433 8.17 -30.88 19.12
C ALA A 433 9.36 -29.96 18.77
N VAL A 434 10.44 -30.01 19.55
CA VAL A 434 11.60 -29.09 19.42
C VAL A 434 12.28 -29.18 18.03
N GLU A 435 12.21 -30.34 17.37
CA GLU A 435 12.70 -30.50 16.00
C GLU A 435 11.94 -29.66 14.95
N ASP A 436 10.64 -29.46 15.15
CA ASP A 436 9.75 -28.79 14.21
C ASP A 436 9.60 -27.28 14.49
N ARG A 437 10.15 -26.80 15.62
CA ARG A 437 10.11 -25.38 15.99
C ARG A 437 11.12 -24.55 15.21
N ILE A 438 10.69 -23.35 14.81
CA ILE A 438 11.58 -22.35 14.20
C ILE A 438 12.48 -21.73 15.28
N ILE A 439 11.88 -21.24 16.36
CA ILE A 439 12.60 -20.76 17.56
C ILE A 439 12.60 -21.90 18.58
N LYS A 440 13.79 -22.42 18.89
CA LYS A 440 13.94 -23.60 19.74
C LYS A 440 14.08 -23.31 21.22
N ASP A 441 14.62 -22.15 21.57
CA ASP A 441 14.81 -21.73 22.95
C ASP A 441 13.58 -20.94 23.43
N ASP A 442 12.95 -21.44 24.49
CA ASP A 442 11.76 -20.85 25.10
C ASP A 442 12.08 -19.50 25.77
N LEU A 443 13.32 -19.29 26.25
CA LEU A 443 13.73 -17.99 26.79
C LEU A 443 13.78 -16.94 25.67
N ASP A 444 14.44 -17.26 24.56
CA ASP A 444 14.50 -16.35 23.41
C ASP A 444 13.14 -16.11 22.77
N LEU A 445 12.24 -17.11 22.74
CA LEU A 445 10.85 -16.93 22.31
C LEU A 445 10.16 -15.83 23.14
N SER A 446 10.24 -15.90 24.48
CA SER A 446 9.68 -14.88 25.37
C SER A 446 10.31 -13.51 25.16
N ARG A 447 11.64 -13.44 25.04
CA ARG A 447 12.37 -12.17 24.80
C ARG A 447 11.96 -11.53 23.47
N LEU A 448 11.76 -12.33 22.43
CA LEU A 448 11.35 -11.87 21.11
C LEU A 448 9.91 -11.35 21.11
N VAL A 449 8.98 -12.07 21.75
CA VAL A 449 7.58 -11.60 21.89
C VAL A 449 7.55 -10.26 22.62
N LEU A 450 8.24 -10.16 23.77
CA LEU A 450 8.32 -8.91 24.53
C LEU A 450 8.94 -7.78 23.70
N ALA A 451 10.02 -8.06 22.96
CA ALA A 451 10.67 -7.07 22.11
C ALA A 451 9.73 -6.53 21.02
N ILE A 452 8.95 -7.39 20.36
CA ILE A 452 8.00 -7.01 19.31
C ILE A 452 6.83 -6.21 19.90
N VAL A 453 6.21 -6.76 20.94
CA VAL A 453 4.99 -6.23 21.55
C VAL A 453 5.21 -4.84 22.18
N TYR A 454 6.41 -4.58 22.72
CA TYR A 454 6.75 -3.27 23.31
C TYR A 454 7.50 -2.31 22.36
N SER A 455 7.86 -2.74 21.14
CA SER A 455 8.43 -1.83 20.13
C SER A 455 7.40 -1.33 19.12
N GLY A 456 6.41 -2.16 18.77
CA GLY A 456 5.46 -1.88 17.69
C GLY A 456 4.11 -1.31 18.14
N ASN A 457 3.32 -0.87 17.15
CA ASN A 457 1.94 -0.37 17.31
C ASN A 457 0.92 -1.31 16.66
N GLY A 458 1.13 -2.62 16.80
CA GLY A 458 0.31 -3.66 16.17
C GLY A 458 -1.17 -3.62 16.57
N SER A 459 -2.03 -4.18 15.71
CA SER A 459 -3.44 -4.45 16.07
C SER A 459 -3.52 -5.37 17.28
N MET A 460 -4.53 -5.15 18.13
CA MET A 460 -4.77 -5.97 19.33
C MET A 460 -4.86 -7.46 19.02
N GLU A 461 -5.45 -7.82 17.87
CA GLU A 461 -5.56 -9.22 17.42
C GLU A 461 -4.20 -9.92 17.33
N TYR A 462 -3.20 -9.26 16.75
CA TYR A 462 -1.86 -9.82 16.62
C TYR A 462 -1.12 -9.84 17.97
N LEU A 463 -1.30 -8.82 18.80
CA LEU A 463 -0.67 -8.77 20.13
C LEU A 463 -1.16 -9.91 21.03
N VAL A 464 -2.46 -10.22 21.00
CA VAL A 464 -3.03 -11.37 21.74
C VAL A 464 -2.50 -12.69 21.19
N ARG A 465 -2.45 -12.87 19.85
CA ARG A 465 -1.86 -14.08 19.24
C ARG A 465 -0.40 -14.30 19.64
N LEU A 466 0.40 -13.23 19.69
CA LEU A 466 1.79 -13.31 20.15
C LEU A 466 1.88 -13.69 21.64
N PHE A 467 1.01 -13.12 22.49
CA PHE A 467 0.93 -13.47 23.90
C PHE A 467 0.58 -14.96 24.12
N GLU A 468 -0.35 -15.51 23.33
CA GLU A 468 -0.72 -16.93 23.36
C GLU A 468 0.41 -17.89 22.92
N CYS A 469 1.53 -17.38 22.41
CA CYS A 469 2.69 -18.18 22.04
C CYS A 469 3.71 -18.32 23.18
N LEU A 470 3.54 -17.58 24.28
CA LEU A 470 4.51 -17.55 25.36
C LEU A 470 4.56 -18.87 26.15
N PRO A 471 5.75 -19.34 26.53
CA PRO A 471 5.94 -20.56 27.31
C PRO A 471 5.58 -20.39 28.79
N ILE A 472 5.26 -21.52 29.42
CA ILE A 472 5.21 -21.62 30.88
C ILE A 472 6.51 -22.31 31.31
N PHE A 473 7.29 -21.68 32.18
CA PHE A 473 8.55 -22.24 32.65
C PHE A 473 8.31 -23.16 33.87
N ASP A 474 8.70 -24.43 33.77
CA ASP A 474 8.47 -25.44 34.82
C ASP A 474 9.45 -25.33 36.01
N GLU A 475 10.68 -24.84 35.77
CA GLU A 475 11.74 -24.70 36.78
C GLU A 475 12.05 -23.21 37.01
N ILE A 476 11.41 -22.62 38.02
CA ILE A 476 11.61 -21.22 38.39
C ILE A 476 12.37 -21.16 39.73
N ASP A 477 13.56 -20.56 39.72
CA ASP A 477 14.29 -20.23 40.96
C ASP A 477 13.83 -18.86 41.47
N ASP A 478 12.87 -18.87 42.41
CA ASP A 478 12.33 -17.68 43.06
C ASP A 478 13.38 -16.88 43.87
N THR A 479 14.61 -17.42 44.04
CA THR A 479 15.72 -16.73 44.71
C THR A 479 16.71 -16.07 43.74
N SER A 480 16.45 -16.14 42.44
CA SER A 480 17.26 -15.51 41.40
C SER A 480 17.29 -13.98 41.54
N SER A 481 18.45 -13.37 41.28
CA SER A 481 18.65 -11.91 41.25
C SER A 481 18.27 -11.31 39.89
N ASP A 482 17.30 -11.90 39.21
CA ASP A 482 16.91 -11.47 37.87
C ASP A 482 16.20 -10.12 37.93
N PRO A 483 16.43 -9.22 36.96
CA PRO A 483 15.69 -7.97 36.89
C PRO A 483 14.25 -8.27 36.47
N THR A 484 13.29 -7.92 37.33
CA THR A 484 11.86 -8.19 37.13
C THR A 484 11.10 -7.00 36.56
N ASP A 485 11.59 -5.78 36.77
CA ASP A 485 10.90 -4.55 36.36
C ASP A 485 11.21 -4.18 34.90
N MET A 486 10.21 -4.37 34.04
CA MET A 486 10.26 -4.05 32.63
C MET A 486 10.54 -2.57 32.34
N ALA A 487 10.07 -1.67 33.21
CA ALA A 487 10.27 -0.22 33.07
C ALA A 487 11.72 0.21 33.32
N THR A 488 12.56 -0.65 33.89
CA THR A 488 14.01 -0.36 34.03
C THR A 488 14.81 -0.78 32.80
N ILE A 489 14.36 -1.81 32.09
CA ILE A 489 15.12 -2.45 31.01
C ILE A 489 14.77 -1.84 29.64
N ILE A 490 13.47 -1.73 29.35
CA ILE A 490 12.95 -1.39 28.02
C ILE A 490 13.07 0.09 27.64
N PRO A 491 12.84 1.09 28.51
CA PRO A 491 12.71 2.49 28.07
C PRO A 491 13.97 3.09 27.42
N SER A 492 15.15 2.53 27.68
CA SER A 492 16.41 2.96 27.06
C SER A 492 16.58 2.50 25.60
N ALA A 493 15.81 1.50 25.15
CA ALA A 493 15.93 0.92 23.84
C ALA A 493 14.99 1.59 22.82
N THR A 494 15.50 1.83 21.61
CA THR A 494 14.77 2.53 20.54
C THR A 494 14.23 1.60 19.44
N SER A 495 14.69 0.34 19.38
CA SER A 495 14.25 -0.65 18.39
C SER A 495 13.93 -2.00 19.04
N ALA A 496 13.16 -2.84 18.34
CA ALA A 496 12.85 -4.21 18.78
C ALA A 496 14.14 -5.01 19.06
N MET A 497 15.13 -4.93 18.18
CA MET A 497 16.45 -5.57 18.38
C MET A 497 17.17 -5.06 19.63
N ALA A 498 17.12 -3.76 19.92
CA ALA A 498 17.74 -3.20 21.12
C ALA A 498 17.05 -3.68 22.41
N ILE A 499 15.71 -3.83 22.38
CA ILE A 499 14.94 -4.41 23.51
C ILE A 499 15.36 -5.87 23.71
N PHE A 500 15.40 -6.66 22.63
CA PHE A 500 15.81 -8.06 22.68
C PHE A 500 17.20 -8.24 23.30
N LEU A 501 18.20 -7.46 22.86
CA LEU A 501 19.56 -7.51 23.39
C LEU A 501 19.64 -7.14 24.88
N LYS A 502 18.78 -6.22 25.35
CA LYS A 502 18.68 -5.90 26.78
C LYS A 502 17.99 -7.01 27.58
N LEU A 503 17.05 -7.72 26.99
CA LEU A 503 16.35 -8.85 27.63
C LEU A 503 17.21 -10.13 27.71
N GLN A 504 18.34 -10.20 27.00
CA GLN A 504 19.28 -11.35 27.08
C GLN A 504 19.83 -11.59 28.50
N SER A 505 19.92 -10.56 29.35
CA SER A 505 20.34 -10.70 30.75
C SER A 505 19.24 -11.17 31.69
N VAL A 506 18.01 -11.35 31.22
CA VAL A 506 16.84 -11.75 32.03
C VAL A 506 16.65 -13.26 31.94
N GLY A 507 16.62 -13.93 33.08
CA GLY A 507 16.33 -15.36 33.19
C GLY A 507 14.83 -15.67 33.26
N ALA A 508 14.51 -16.94 33.50
CA ALA A 508 13.13 -17.44 33.47
C ALA A 508 12.21 -16.73 34.49
N PHE A 509 12.70 -16.48 35.72
CA PHE A 509 11.92 -15.81 36.77
C PHE A 509 11.55 -14.38 36.38
N GLY A 510 12.53 -13.61 35.90
CA GLY A 510 12.30 -12.24 35.44
C GLY A 510 11.32 -12.19 34.25
N LEU A 511 11.45 -13.12 33.30
CA LEU A 511 10.55 -13.21 32.15
C LEU A 511 9.11 -13.56 32.57
N THR A 512 8.90 -14.47 33.52
CA THR A 512 7.56 -14.77 34.05
C THR A 512 6.89 -13.53 34.64
N GLN A 513 7.61 -12.77 35.48
CA GLN A 513 7.08 -11.52 36.06
C GLN A 513 6.75 -10.48 34.99
N MET A 514 7.60 -10.39 33.95
CA MET A 514 7.38 -9.52 32.79
C MET A 514 6.18 -9.92 31.94
N MET A 515 5.91 -11.23 31.83
CA MET A 515 4.75 -11.76 31.13
C MET A 515 3.44 -11.48 31.90
N ASP A 516 3.46 -11.61 33.23
CA ASP A 516 2.32 -11.25 34.08
C ASP A 516 1.99 -9.74 33.97
N THR A 517 3.01 -8.89 33.94
CA THR A 517 2.82 -7.45 33.69
C THR A 517 2.30 -7.19 32.28
N LEU A 518 2.81 -7.89 31.26
CA LEU A 518 2.28 -7.81 29.90
C LEU A 518 0.79 -8.21 29.85
N GLN A 519 0.37 -9.26 30.55
CA GLN A 519 -1.04 -9.66 30.60
C GLN A 519 -1.93 -8.53 31.13
N ASN A 520 -1.49 -7.84 32.19
CA ASN A 520 -2.21 -6.69 32.75
C ASN A 520 -2.25 -5.50 31.78
N HIS A 521 -1.15 -5.22 31.08
CA HIS A 521 -1.09 -4.18 30.06
C HIS A 521 -2.00 -4.49 28.87
N LEU A 522 -1.99 -5.74 28.37
CA LEU A 522 -2.87 -6.19 27.29
C LEU A 522 -4.34 -6.09 27.67
N GLY A 523 -4.74 -6.53 28.86
CA GLY A 523 -6.13 -6.40 29.32
C GLY A 523 -6.58 -4.92 29.41
N SER A 524 -5.69 -4.03 29.83
CA SER A 524 -5.95 -2.59 29.85
C SER A 524 -6.02 -2.01 28.43
N ALA A 525 -5.13 -2.44 27.53
CA ALA A 525 -5.06 -1.98 26.16
C ALA A 525 -6.24 -2.47 25.31
N GLU A 526 -6.71 -3.71 25.52
CA GLU A 526 -7.93 -4.26 24.91
C GLU A 526 -9.16 -3.44 25.30
N THR A 527 -9.25 -3.09 26.59
CA THR A 527 -10.31 -2.23 27.12
C THR A 527 -10.29 -0.87 26.43
N LEU A 528 -9.14 -0.23 26.30
CA LEU A 528 -9.01 1.04 25.58
C LEU A 528 -9.32 0.93 24.08
N ALA A 529 -8.89 -0.16 23.44
CA ALA A 529 -9.11 -0.41 22.02
C ALA A 529 -10.59 -0.55 21.68
N ARG A 530 -11.39 -1.18 22.56
CA ARG A 530 -12.86 -1.27 22.44
C ARG A 530 -13.52 0.10 22.23
N TYR A 531 -13.00 1.13 22.89
CA TYR A 531 -13.52 2.50 22.83
C TYR A 531 -12.73 3.41 21.86
N ASN A 532 -11.87 2.84 21.00
CA ASN A 532 -11.00 3.53 20.03
C ASN A 532 -9.94 4.45 20.67
N ALA A 533 -9.62 4.27 21.95
CA ALA A 533 -8.63 5.06 22.68
C ALA A 533 -7.30 4.30 22.88
N SER A 534 -6.89 3.48 21.90
CA SER A 534 -5.69 2.66 21.99
C SER A 534 -4.42 3.49 22.18
N VAL A 535 -3.50 2.94 22.97
CA VAL A 535 -2.15 3.48 23.17
C VAL A 535 -1.13 2.34 22.98
N PRO A 536 0.10 2.66 22.52
CA PRO A 536 1.17 1.66 22.40
C PRO A 536 1.47 0.99 23.74
N LEU A 537 1.85 -0.29 23.76
CA LEU A 537 2.14 -0.98 25.02
C LEU A 537 3.35 -0.40 25.77
N ARG A 538 4.29 0.22 25.03
CA ARG A 538 5.39 1.00 25.62
C ARG A 538 4.89 2.14 26.52
N TRP A 539 3.74 2.72 26.21
CA TRP A 539 3.14 3.80 27.00
C TRP A 539 2.94 3.38 28.46
N TYR A 540 2.61 2.11 28.72
CA TYR A 540 2.38 1.60 30.08
C TYR A 540 3.64 1.52 30.93
N LEU A 541 4.82 1.54 30.32
CA LEU A 541 6.12 1.51 31.01
C LEU A 541 6.61 2.90 31.42
N GLU A 542 5.99 3.95 30.90
CA GLU A 542 6.38 5.33 31.17
C GLU A 542 5.58 5.91 32.34
N ASP A 543 6.24 6.69 33.20
CA ASP A 543 5.56 7.39 34.30
C ASP A 543 4.83 8.65 33.78
N HIS A 544 3.53 8.52 33.51
CA HIS A 544 2.73 9.62 32.97
C HIS A 544 2.25 10.60 34.04
N SER A 545 2.17 11.88 33.66
CA SER A 545 1.54 12.91 34.50
C SER A 545 0.02 12.73 34.58
N VAL A 546 -0.60 13.30 35.63
CA VAL A 546 -2.06 13.29 35.84
C VAL A 546 -2.80 13.84 34.61
N GLU A 547 -2.25 14.87 33.98
CA GLU A 547 -2.88 15.51 32.81
C GLU A 547 -2.92 14.59 31.57
N VAL A 548 -1.90 13.75 31.37
CA VAL A 548 -1.88 12.79 30.26
C VAL A 548 -2.92 11.68 30.49
N GLN A 549 -3.02 11.17 31.73
CA GLN A 549 -4.06 10.18 32.09
C GLN A 549 -5.46 10.79 31.93
N ARG A 550 -5.66 12.04 32.35
CA ARG A 550 -6.92 12.79 32.16
C ARG A 550 -7.29 12.86 30.68
N GLN A 551 -6.36 13.25 29.81
CA GLN A 551 -6.61 13.36 28.37
C GLN A 551 -6.98 12.02 27.73
N LEU A 552 -6.33 10.93 28.16
CA LEU A 552 -6.68 9.58 27.71
C LEU A 552 -8.08 9.15 28.19
N CYS A 553 -8.42 9.47 29.45
CA CYS A 553 -9.74 9.21 30.02
C CYS A 553 -10.85 9.96 29.26
N VAL A 554 -10.63 11.25 28.95
CA VAL A 554 -11.54 12.07 28.12
C VAL A 554 -11.64 11.52 26.70
N ARG A 555 -10.53 11.06 26.11
CA ARG A 555 -10.54 10.45 24.78
C ARG A 555 -11.38 9.17 24.77
N MET A 556 -11.16 8.28 25.74
CA MET A 556 -11.93 7.05 25.92
C MET A 556 -13.42 7.34 26.03
N SER A 557 -13.82 8.26 26.91
CA SER A 557 -15.24 8.56 27.14
C SER A 557 -15.92 9.24 25.95
N SER A 558 -15.22 10.14 25.24
CA SER A 558 -15.77 10.87 24.10
C SER A 558 -15.84 10.03 22.81
N GLN A 559 -14.87 9.15 22.58
CA GLN A 559 -14.83 8.29 21.40
C GLN A 559 -15.68 7.03 21.53
N ALA A 560 -15.98 6.60 22.77
CA ALA A 560 -16.85 5.45 23.04
C ALA A 560 -18.18 5.50 22.28
N ALA A 561 -18.84 6.66 22.28
CA ALA A 561 -20.12 6.85 21.62
C ALA A 561 -20.03 7.11 20.10
N GLY A 562 -18.82 7.08 19.51
CA GLY A 562 -18.55 7.40 18.11
C GLY A 562 -18.13 8.86 17.85
N GLY A 563 -17.72 9.60 18.88
CA GLY A 563 -17.30 10.99 18.77
C GLY A 563 -18.44 12.00 18.82
N VAL A 564 -18.09 13.27 19.03
CA VAL A 564 -19.03 14.38 19.24
C VAL A 564 -19.94 14.60 18.02
N GLU A 565 -19.43 14.35 16.81
CA GLU A 565 -20.15 14.56 15.55
C GLU A 565 -21.21 13.49 15.24
N SER A 566 -21.04 12.27 15.76
CA SER A 566 -21.99 11.18 15.51
C SER A 566 -23.12 11.15 16.55
N GLY A 567 -23.04 11.92 17.63
CA GLY A 567 -24.14 12.05 18.60
C GLY A 567 -24.48 10.76 19.36
N GLY A 568 -23.55 9.80 19.45
CA GLY A 568 -23.74 8.61 20.26
C GLY A 568 -24.34 7.39 19.57
N ILE A 569 -24.37 7.35 18.22
CA ILE A 569 -25.01 6.28 17.43
C ILE A 569 -24.42 4.88 17.71
N LYS A 570 -23.16 4.77 18.16
CA LYS A 570 -22.58 3.46 18.50
C LYS A 570 -23.15 2.88 19.80
N PHE A 571 -23.48 3.71 20.79
CA PHE A 571 -23.98 3.28 22.11
C PHE A 571 -25.45 3.58 22.23
N ASP A 572 -26.27 2.71 21.65
CA ASP A 572 -27.72 2.84 21.67
C ASP A 572 -28.37 2.31 22.94
N ARG A 573 -27.70 1.40 23.66
CA ARG A 573 -28.23 0.80 24.89
C ARG A 573 -27.65 1.47 26.12
N ASP A 574 -28.47 1.57 27.16
CA ASP A 574 -28.02 2.09 28.46
C ASP A 574 -26.97 1.17 29.11
N ASP A 575 -26.98 -0.13 28.77
CA ASP A 575 -25.99 -1.11 29.25
C ASP A 575 -24.57 -0.80 28.75
N ASP A 576 -24.41 -0.35 27.50
CA ASP A 576 -23.09 -0.02 26.92
C ASP A 576 -22.41 1.13 27.68
N TRP A 577 -23.20 2.10 28.15
CA TRP A 577 -22.73 3.22 28.97
C TRP A 577 -22.37 2.80 30.40
N ARG A 578 -23.10 1.83 30.97
CA ARG A 578 -22.76 1.26 32.28
C ARG A 578 -21.46 0.46 32.19
N GLU A 579 -21.29 -0.33 31.13
CA GLU A 579 -20.05 -1.06 30.87
C GLU A 579 -18.85 -0.12 30.67
N LEU A 580 -19.02 1.00 29.94
CA LEU A 580 -18.00 2.05 29.83
C LEU A 580 -17.58 2.59 31.20
N LEU A 581 -18.55 2.90 32.06
CA LEU A 581 -18.25 3.41 33.41
C LEU A 581 -17.49 2.37 34.23
N ASP A 582 -17.94 1.11 34.21
CA ASP A 582 -17.27 0.01 34.91
C ASP A 582 -15.84 -0.20 34.39
N ASP A 583 -15.63 -0.12 33.07
CA ASP A 583 -14.31 -0.21 32.44
C ASP A 583 -13.40 0.98 32.80
N MET A 584 -13.91 2.21 32.80
CA MET A 584 -13.17 3.40 33.24
C MET A 584 -12.74 3.27 34.71
N LEU A 585 -13.61 2.73 35.57
CA LEU A 585 -13.30 2.48 36.98
C LEU A 585 -12.33 1.31 37.16
N ARG A 586 -12.43 0.26 36.33
CA ARG A 586 -11.48 -0.86 36.31
C ARG A 586 -10.07 -0.40 35.90
N LEU A 587 -9.97 0.49 34.92
CA LEU A 587 -8.70 1.09 34.48
C LEU A 587 -8.06 2.02 35.53
N LYS A 588 -8.81 2.52 36.53
CA LYS A 588 -8.23 3.17 37.71
C LYS A 588 -7.50 2.17 38.61
N GLY A 589 -8.10 0.99 38.78
CA GLY A 589 -7.64 -0.04 39.72
C GLY A 589 -7.48 0.49 41.15
N ASP A 590 -6.73 -0.24 41.97
CA ASP A 590 -6.32 0.18 43.33
C ASP A 590 -5.21 1.24 43.30
N GLY A 591 -5.29 2.19 42.35
CA GLY A 591 -4.30 3.25 42.14
C GLY A 591 -3.10 2.84 41.28
N GLN A 592 -3.05 1.59 40.84
CA GLN A 592 -1.97 1.04 39.99
C GLN A 592 -2.37 0.90 38.51
N GLY A 593 -3.60 1.24 38.14
CA GLY A 593 -4.07 1.15 36.76
C GLY A 593 -3.65 2.36 35.90
N VAL A 594 -4.03 2.33 34.61
CA VAL A 594 -3.82 3.40 33.61
C VAL A 594 -4.33 4.76 34.09
N PHE A 595 -5.42 4.77 34.85
CA PHE A 595 -6.02 5.98 35.44
C PHE A 595 -5.74 6.08 36.95
N GLY A 596 -4.73 5.37 37.45
CA GLY A 596 -4.45 5.23 38.88
C GLY A 596 -4.18 6.54 39.62
N LYS A 597 -3.69 7.58 38.92
CA LYS A 597 -3.42 8.91 39.51
C LYS A 597 -4.65 9.83 39.49
N LEU A 598 -5.72 9.47 38.80
CA LEU A 598 -6.96 10.26 38.74
C LEU A 598 -7.84 9.99 39.96
N GLU A 599 -8.45 11.06 40.48
CA GLU A 599 -9.42 10.91 41.56
C GLU A 599 -10.71 10.24 41.04
N HIS A 600 -11.36 9.46 41.91
CA HIS A 600 -12.61 8.80 41.53
C HIS A 600 -13.69 9.80 41.10
N ALA A 601 -13.78 10.95 41.78
CA ALA A 601 -14.71 12.01 41.43
C ALA A 601 -14.44 12.59 40.03
N GLU A 602 -13.18 12.67 39.62
CA GLU A 602 -12.76 13.24 38.35
C GLU A 602 -13.14 12.33 37.16
N ILE A 603 -12.94 11.00 37.30
CA ILE A 603 -13.37 10.03 36.29
C ILE A 603 -14.89 10.10 36.08
N LEU A 604 -15.65 10.23 37.18
CA LEU A 604 -17.10 10.38 37.12
C LEU A 604 -17.51 11.67 36.42
N GLU A 605 -16.84 12.79 36.70
CA GLU A 605 -17.10 14.07 36.02
C GLU A 605 -16.87 13.97 34.51
N ILE A 606 -15.79 13.31 34.07
CA ILE A 606 -15.48 13.07 32.65
C ILE A 606 -16.54 12.19 31.99
N PHE A 607 -16.94 11.11 32.67
CA PHE A 607 -18.00 10.21 32.21
C PHE A 607 -19.34 10.95 32.04
N PHE A 608 -19.78 11.66 33.08
CA PHE A 608 -21.05 12.40 33.05
C PHE A 608 -21.05 13.52 32.02
N SER A 609 -19.94 14.25 31.86
CA SER A 609 -19.80 15.24 30.79
C SER A 609 -20.01 14.61 29.41
N SER A 610 -19.42 13.44 29.17
CA SER A 610 -19.53 12.73 27.89
C SER A 610 -20.94 12.17 27.67
N LEU A 611 -21.55 11.58 28.70
CA LEU A 611 -22.92 11.05 28.69
C LEU A 611 -23.96 12.15 28.39
N LEU A 612 -23.81 13.32 29.00
CA LEU A 612 -24.69 14.48 28.80
C LEU A 612 -24.54 15.05 27.39
N ARG A 613 -23.31 15.19 26.88
CA ARG A 613 -23.04 15.63 25.49
C ARG A 613 -23.64 14.71 24.44
N CYS A 614 -23.71 13.41 24.72
CA CYS A 614 -24.37 12.44 23.85
C CYS A 614 -25.90 12.43 23.97
N GLY A 615 -26.49 13.31 24.78
CA GLY A 615 -27.95 13.44 24.91
C GLY A 615 -28.64 12.32 25.69
N ARG A 616 -27.90 11.48 26.43
CA ARG A 616 -28.44 10.33 27.18
C ARG A 616 -29.01 10.76 28.55
N PHE A 617 -29.94 11.71 28.52
CA PHE A 617 -30.45 12.39 29.72
C PHE A 617 -31.23 11.49 30.68
N LYS A 618 -31.91 10.46 30.18
CA LYS A 618 -32.66 9.51 31.02
C LYS A 618 -31.72 8.69 31.91
N LEU A 619 -30.66 8.14 31.31
CA LEU A 619 -29.64 7.38 32.03
C LEU A 619 -28.86 8.30 32.98
N ALA A 620 -28.49 9.50 32.55
CA ALA A 620 -27.85 10.48 33.42
C ALA A 620 -28.73 10.79 34.67
N LYS A 621 -30.04 10.95 34.47
CA LYS A 621 -30.99 11.16 35.58
C LYS A 621 -31.03 9.98 36.54
N GLU A 622 -31.05 8.75 36.02
CA GLU A 622 -31.05 7.53 36.83
C GLU A 622 -29.76 7.39 37.64
N LEU A 623 -28.59 7.63 37.03
CA LEU A 623 -27.28 7.51 37.69
C LEU A 623 -27.02 8.63 38.71
N ILE A 624 -27.55 9.84 38.49
CA ILE A 624 -27.38 10.98 39.42
C ILE A 624 -28.39 10.92 40.57
N LEU A 625 -29.67 10.61 40.31
CA LEU A 625 -30.75 10.67 41.31
C LEU A 625 -31.18 9.29 41.85
N GLY A 626 -30.61 8.21 41.33
CA GLY A 626 -30.91 6.84 41.75
C GLY A 626 -30.54 6.54 43.21
N SER A 627 -30.85 5.33 43.65
CA SER A 627 -30.59 4.84 45.01
C SER A 627 -29.10 4.84 45.39
N ASN A 628 -28.21 4.68 44.39
CA ASN A 628 -26.76 4.79 44.55
C ASN A 628 -26.30 6.13 43.99
N LYS A 629 -26.23 7.17 44.83
CA LYS A 629 -25.73 8.49 44.41
C LYS A 629 -24.22 8.40 44.14
N ILE A 630 -23.85 8.49 42.86
CA ILE A 630 -22.46 8.35 42.42
C ILE A 630 -21.72 9.70 42.43
N ILE A 631 -22.45 10.81 42.23
CA ILE A 631 -21.88 12.17 42.16
C ILE A 631 -22.60 13.14 43.10
N ASP A 632 -21.88 14.18 43.55
CA ASP A 632 -22.47 15.28 44.31
C ASP A 632 -23.41 16.14 43.45
N ILE A 633 -24.50 16.63 44.06
CA ILE A 633 -25.57 17.37 43.38
C ILE A 633 -25.06 18.72 42.86
N THR A 634 -24.15 19.38 43.59
CA THR A 634 -23.62 20.69 43.17
C THR A 634 -22.74 20.59 41.93
N LYS A 635 -21.91 19.53 41.86
CA LYS A 635 -21.09 19.21 40.68
C LYS A 635 -21.95 18.76 39.50
N ALA A 636 -22.97 17.93 39.75
CA ALA A 636 -23.93 17.53 38.72
C ALA A 636 -24.67 18.73 38.13
N GLU A 637 -25.06 19.72 38.95
CA GLU A 637 -25.67 20.97 38.47
C GLU A 637 -24.75 21.72 37.50
N HIS A 638 -23.47 21.86 37.85
CA HIS A 638 -22.48 22.50 36.97
C HIS A 638 -22.34 21.76 35.63
N LEU A 639 -22.20 20.43 35.66
CA LEU A 639 -22.07 19.61 34.44
C LEU A 639 -23.33 19.68 33.54
N VAL A 640 -24.52 19.69 34.14
CA VAL A 640 -25.79 19.82 33.40
C VAL A 640 -25.89 21.19 32.75
N ILE A 641 -25.50 22.26 33.44
CA ILE A 641 -25.49 23.61 32.88
C ILE A 641 -24.46 23.73 31.76
N ASP A 642 -23.26 23.18 31.93
CA ASP A 642 -22.23 23.23 30.87
C ASP A 642 -22.66 22.47 29.61
N ALA A 643 -23.25 21.28 29.77
CA ALA A 643 -23.76 20.51 28.65
C ALA A 643 -24.95 21.20 27.97
N GLU A 644 -25.88 21.77 28.74
CA GLU A 644 -26.96 22.61 28.20
C GLU A 644 -26.38 23.75 27.38
N ARG A 645 -25.35 24.43 27.89
CA ARG A 645 -24.78 25.59 27.23
C ARG A 645 -24.24 25.23 25.86
N GLU A 646 -23.55 24.10 25.77
CA GLU A 646 -23.04 23.56 24.52
C GLU A 646 -24.16 23.24 23.52
N PHE A 647 -25.26 22.61 23.96
CA PHE A 647 -26.42 22.36 23.09
C PHE A 647 -27.10 23.65 22.62
N PHE A 648 -27.21 24.65 23.49
CA PHE A 648 -27.80 25.95 23.18
C PHE A 648 -26.94 26.73 22.20
N ASP A 649 -25.62 26.79 22.43
CA ASP A 649 -24.69 27.56 21.59
C ASP A 649 -24.55 26.96 20.19
N ASN A 650 -24.66 25.63 20.08
CA ASN A 650 -24.67 24.91 18.80
C ASN A 650 -26.05 24.84 18.12
N ALA A 651 -27.12 25.36 18.74
CA ALA A 651 -28.46 25.28 18.17
C ALA A 651 -28.62 26.18 16.94
N THR A 652 -29.11 25.60 15.84
CA THR A 652 -29.39 26.34 14.59
C THR A 652 -30.79 26.95 14.53
N SER A 653 -31.66 26.59 15.47
CA SER A 653 -33.01 27.14 15.58
C SER A 653 -33.34 27.42 17.05
N GLY A 654 -34.11 28.47 17.31
CA GLY A 654 -34.64 28.72 18.65
C GLY A 654 -35.83 27.84 19.03
N ASN A 655 -36.20 26.83 18.25
CA ASN A 655 -37.36 26.01 18.60
C ASN A 655 -37.04 25.04 19.76
N MET A 656 -37.55 25.33 20.95
CA MET A 656 -37.39 24.49 22.15
C MET A 656 -37.92 23.05 21.97
N ASN A 657 -38.76 22.78 20.96
CA ASN A 657 -39.31 21.45 20.71
C ASN A 657 -38.56 20.67 19.62
N SER A 658 -37.48 21.20 19.03
CA SER A 658 -36.73 20.49 17.98
C SER A 658 -35.22 20.77 18.00
N GLY A 659 -34.43 19.80 17.53
CA GLY A 659 -32.98 19.93 17.38
C GLY A 659 -32.24 20.10 18.71
N SER A 660 -31.06 20.71 18.66
CA SER A 660 -30.20 20.93 19.84
C SER A 660 -30.88 21.78 20.91
N MET A 661 -31.83 22.64 20.53
CA MET A 661 -32.55 23.45 21.51
C MET A 661 -33.50 22.62 22.38
N LYS A 662 -34.08 21.55 21.83
CA LYS A 662 -34.80 20.55 22.61
C LYS A 662 -33.86 19.77 23.53
N GLN A 663 -32.66 19.44 23.07
CA GLN A 663 -31.68 18.72 23.87
C GLN A 663 -31.23 19.55 25.08
N ALA A 664 -30.94 20.84 24.89
CA ALA A 664 -30.67 21.78 25.99
C ALA A 664 -31.82 21.82 27.02
N TRP A 665 -33.07 21.92 26.55
CA TRP A 665 -34.25 21.92 27.41
C TRP A 665 -34.45 20.60 28.18
N GLU A 666 -34.22 19.46 27.54
CA GLU A 666 -34.29 18.15 28.18
C GLU A 666 -33.13 17.92 29.17
N CYS A 667 -31.95 18.47 28.89
CA CYS A 667 -30.78 18.44 29.77
C CYS A 667 -31.07 19.10 31.12
N LEU A 668 -31.67 20.29 31.12
CA LEU A 668 -32.02 21.00 32.37
C LEU A 668 -33.08 20.28 33.21
N LYS A 669 -33.91 19.40 32.61
CA LYS A 669 -34.95 18.62 33.29
C LYS A 669 -34.43 17.39 34.03
N ILE A 670 -33.14 17.09 33.92
CA ILE A 670 -32.50 15.98 34.64
C ILE A 670 -32.59 16.24 36.14
N LEU A 671 -32.23 17.45 36.56
CA LEU A 671 -32.20 17.88 37.96
C LEU A 671 -33.47 18.67 38.33
N PRO A 672 -33.84 18.71 39.62
CA PRO A 672 -34.88 19.63 40.08
C PRO A 672 -34.45 21.09 39.85
N PRO A 673 -35.38 22.00 39.50
CA PRO A 673 -35.04 23.35 39.07
C PRO A 673 -34.53 24.21 40.24
N THR A 674 -33.21 24.37 40.29
CA THR A 674 -32.50 25.32 41.14
C THR A 674 -32.63 26.75 40.57
N THR A 675 -32.11 27.75 41.29
CA THR A 675 -32.17 29.15 40.81
C THR A 675 -31.38 29.36 39.52
N GLU A 676 -30.22 28.70 39.36
CA GLU A 676 -29.40 28.83 38.15
C GLU A 676 -30.00 28.06 36.98
N ILE A 677 -30.50 26.82 37.21
CA ILE A 677 -31.23 26.06 36.19
C ILE A 677 -32.44 26.85 35.68
N LYS A 678 -33.20 27.50 36.56
CA LYS A 678 -34.35 28.33 36.17
C LYS A 678 -33.96 29.48 35.25
N LYS A 679 -32.82 30.14 35.47
CA LYS A 679 -32.34 31.22 34.61
C LYS A 679 -32.02 30.73 33.20
N GLU A 680 -31.37 29.57 33.07
CA GLU A 680 -31.09 28.97 31.76
C GLU A 680 -32.39 28.49 31.09
N MET A 681 -33.32 27.89 31.84
CA MET A 681 -34.66 27.52 31.32
C MET A 681 -35.42 28.75 30.79
N ASP A 682 -35.44 29.85 31.56
CA ASP A 682 -36.07 31.10 31.17
C ASP A 682 -35.43 31.65 29.88
N LEU A 683 -34.10 31.57 29.74
CA LEU A 683 -33.39 31.99 28.54
C LEU A 683 -33.75 31.14 27.30
N ILE A 684 -33.91 29.83 27.44
CA ILE A 684 -34.38 28.94 26.36
C ILE A 684 -35.80 29.33 25.93
N GLU A 685 -36.71 29.55 26.88
CA GLU A 685 -38.08 29.96 26.58
C GLU A 685 -38.14 31.35 25.93
N ALA A 686 -37.29 32.29 26.37
CA ALA A 686 -37.16 33.61 25.75
C ALA A 686 -36.63 33.49 24.30
N THR A 687 -35.63 32.65 24.09
CA THR A 687 -35.05 32.35 22.77
C THR A 687 -36.09 31.75 21.83
N HIS A 688 -36.93 30.83 22.34
CA HIS A 688 -38.06 30.28 21.61
C HIS A 688 -39.06 31.33 21.17
N SER A 689 -39.46 32.18 22.11
CA SER A 689 -40.40 33.25 21.84
C SER A 689 -39.85 34.19 20.76
N ILE A 690 -38.59 34.65 20.89
CA ILE A 690 -37.97 35.63 19.98
C ILE A 690 -37.74 35.06 18.58
N ILE A 691 -37.10 33.90 18.47
CA ILE A 691 -36.65 33.35 17.18
C ILE A 691 -37.78 32.57 16.49
N HIS A 692 -38.51 31.73 17.21
CA HIS A 692 -39.48 30.83 16.61
C HIS A 692 -40.90 31.43 16.53
N GLU A 693 -41.44 31.91 17.66
CA GLU A 693 -42.82 32.43 17.70
C GLU A 693 -42.93 33.79 17.02
N TYR A 694 -42.07 34.73 17.38
CA TYR A 694 -42.09 36.10 16.87
C TYR A 694 -41.27 36.29 15.59
N LYS A 695 -40.32 35.39 15.29
CA LYS A 695 -39.47 35.42 14.08
C LYS A 695 -38.67 36.71 13.96
N VAL A 696 -38.08 37.16 15.08
CA VAL A 696 -37.22 38.35 15.11
C VAL A 696 -35.95 38.07 14.31
N GLN A 697 -35.64 38.97 13.39
CA GLN A 697 -34.45 38.92 12.55
C GLN A 697 -33.37 39.84 13.10
N ASP A 698 -32.10 39.45 12.94
CA ASP A 698 -30.98 40.34 13.30
C ASP A 698 -30.83 41.47 12.29
N ARG A 699 -30.86 41.11 11.00
CA ARG A 699 -30.90 42.00 9.83
C ARG A 699 -31.98 41.53 8.87
N PRO A 700 -32.51 42.38 7.98
CA PRO A 700 -33.53 41.97 7.02
C PRO A 700 -33.09 40.71 6.24
N GLY A 701 -33.83 39.61 6.41
CA GLY A 701 -33.56 38.32 5.77
C GLY A 701 -32.60 37.37 6.52
N ILE A 702 -31.99 37.79 7.64
CA ILE A 702 -31.07 36.96 8.44
C ILE A 702 -31.74 36.60 9.77
N THR A 703 -31.93 35.31 10.03
CA THR A 703 -32.48 34.80 11.28
C THR A 703 -31.49 34.98 12.42
N LEU A 704 -31.99 35.42 13.57
CA LEU A 704 -31.22 35.47 14.80
C LEU A 704 -30.92 34.04 15.28
N MET A 705 -29.67 33.78 15.68
CA MET A 705 -29.22 32.49 16.19
C MET A 705 -29.26 32.49 17.73
N PRO A 706 -29.57 31.34 18.38
CA PRO A 706 -29.57 31.22 19.84
C PRO A 706 -28.32 31.79 20.52
N ILE A 707 -27.12 31.41 20.06
CA ILE A 707 -25.84 31.88 20.61
C ILE A 707 -25.73 33.42 20.66
N GLN A 708 -26.32 34.12 19.68
CA GLN A 708 -26.31 35.59 19.62
C GLN A 708 -27.17 36.21 20.74
N ILE A 709 -28.26 35.54 21.15
CA ILE A 709 -29.10 36.00 22.27
C ILE A 709 -28.32 35.86 23.58
N ARG A 710 -27.67 34.72 23.79
CA ARG A 710 -26.91 34.46 25.03
C ARG A 710 -25.73 35.44 25.18
N GLN A 711 -24.98 35.66 24.10
CA GLN A 711 -23.80 36.55 24.08
C GLN A 711 -24.14 38.04 24.03
N SER A 712 -25.40 38.42 23.82
CA SER A 712 -25.77 39.84 23.72
C SER A 712 -25.54 40.59 25.04
N HIS A 713 -24.78 41.69 24.96
CA HIS A 713 -24.49 42.57 26.11
C HIS A 713 -25.74 43.33 26.59
N ASN A 714 -26.66 43.65 25.66
CA ASN A 714 -27.90 44.35 25.96
C ASN A 714 -29.09 43.60 25.32
N ARG A 715 -29.64 42.64 26.08
CA ARG A 715 -30.77 41.81 25.62
C ARG A 715 -32.06 42.61 25.40
N LEU A 716 -32.18 43.84 25.93
CA LEU A 716 -33.34 44.72 25.67
C LEU A 716 -33.42 45.19 24.21
N GLU A 717 -32.29 45.26 23.50
CA GLU A 717 -32.31 45.58 22.06
C GLU A 717 -33.08 44.55 21.25
N LEU A 718 -33.12 43.28 21.70
CA LEU A 718 -33.92 42.23 21.06
C LEU A 718 -35.42 42.54 21.15
N ILE A 719 -35.85 43.15 22.26
CA ILE A 719 -37.23 43.63 22.44
C ILE A 719 -37.49 44.82 21.52
N SER A 720 -36.51 45.71 21.33
CA SER A 720 -36.61 46.80 20.35
C SER A 720 -36.80 46.28 18.92
N LYS A 721 -36.05 45.23 18.53
CA LYS A 721 -36.16 44.58 17.23
C LYS A 721 -37.52 43.87 17.10
N LEU A 722 -37.99 43.21 18.15
CA LEU A 722 -39.32 42.58 18.20
C LEU A 722 -40.45 43.58 17.91
N ILE A 723 -40.45 44.71 18.62
CA ILE A 723 -41.48 45.75 18.50
C ILE A 723 -41.45 46.40 17.11
N ASN A 724 -40.27 46.58 16.50
CA ASN A 724 -40.15 47.16 15.17
C ASN A 724 -40.51 46.18 14.03
N ASN A 725 -40.28 44.88 14.23
CA ASN A 725 -40.53 43.85 13.21
C ASN A 725 -42.00 43.44 13.14
N ARG A 726 -42.73 43.43 14.26
CA ARG A 726 -44.15 43.06 14.30
C ARG A 726 -45.04 44.21 14.74
N THR A 727 -46.04 44.49 13.91
CA THR A 727 -47.10 45.46 14.23
C THR A 727 -48.03 44.91 15.32
N GLY A 728 -48.54 45.78 16.20
CA GLY A 728 -49.53 45.40 17.21
C GLY A 728 -49.00 44.74 18.49
N MET A 729 -47.68 44.55 18.65
CA MET A 729 -47.08 43.96 19.87
C MET A 729 -47.41 44.74 21.16
N TYR A 730 -47.69 46.04 21.04
CA TYR A 730 -48.10 46.91 22.14
C TYR A 730 -49.43 46.48 22.79
N GLN A 731 -50.29 45.74 22.09
CA GLN A 731 -51.53 45.21 22.65
C GLN A 731 -51.28 44.06 23.63
N GLN A 732 -50.16 43.34 23.47
CA GLN A 732 -49.74 42.19 24.28
C GLN A 732 -48.63 42.55 25.29
N HIS A 733 -48.73 43.74 25.88
CA HIS A 733 -47.70 44.28 26.79
C HIS A 733 -47.30 43.33 27.95
N GLU A 734 -48.24 42.58 28.53
CA GLU A 734 -47.93 41.60 29.58
C GLU A 734 -47.04 40.45 29.09
N GLN A 735 -47.23 39.97 27.86
CA GLN A 735 -46.42 38.91 27.26
C GLN A 735 -45.01 39.40 26.94
N VAL A 736 -44.88 40.63 26.44
CA VAL A 736 -43.58 41.26 26.22
C VAL A 736 -42.85 41.50 27.54
N LEU A 737 -43.55 41.92 28.60
CA LEU A 737 -42.96 42.03 29.93
C LEU A 737 -42.55 40.68 30.52
N ALA A 738 -43.31 39.61 30.28
CA ALA A 738 -42.90 38.27 30.66
C ALA A 738 -41.61 37.84 29.93
N LEU A 739 -41.48 38.17 28.64
CA LEU A 739 -40.27 37.93 27.87
C LEU A 739 -39.06 38.70 28.42
N VAL A 740 -39.23 39.98 28.80
CA VAL A 740 -38.17 40.79 29.43
C VAL A 740 -37.68 40.15 30.72
N ARG A 741 -38.60 39.64 31.56
CA ARG A 741 -38.22 38.92 32.79
C ARG A 741 -37.36 37.70 32.46
N LYS A 742 -37.79 36.90 31.48
CA LYS A 742 -37.09 35.68 31.05
C LYS A 742 -35.73 35.94 30.39
N LEU A 743 -35.50 37.12 29.81
CA LEU A 743 -34.20 37.53 29.28
C LEU A 743 -33.15 37.86 30.36
N GLY A 744 -33.56 37.86 31.64
CA GLY A 744 -32.69 38.12 32.78
C GLY A 744 -32.97 39.47 33.48
N TYR A 745 -33.98 40.23 33.04
CA TYR A 745 -34.36 41.52 33.64
C TYR A 745 -35.52 41.40 34.64
N GLY A 746 -35.70 40.23 35.26
CA GLY A 746 -36.82 39.95 36.17
C GLY A 746 -37.03 40.99 37.27
N ASN A 747 -35.94 41.51 37.82
CA ASN A 747 -35.92 42.46 38.93
C ASN A 747 -35.48 43.88 38.50
N ASP A 748 -35.33 44.15 37.20
CA ASP A 748 -34.84 45.45 36.72
C ASP A 748 -36.00 46.39 36.36
N LEU A 749 -36.22 47.39 37.21
CA LEU A 749 -37.27 48.40 37.02
C LEU A 749 -37.04 49.25 35.76
N LEU A 750 -35.78 49.60 35.47
CA LEU A 750 -35.40 50.39 34.30
C LEU A 750 -35.72 49.64 33.01
N ALA A 751 -35.38 48.36 32.94
CA ALA A 751 -35.73 47.50 31.82
C ALA A 751 -37.24 47.43 31.59
N LYS A 752 -38.02 47.28 32.68
CA LYS A 752 -39.49 47.25 32.63
C LYS A 752 -40.07 48.56 32.11
N VAL A 753 -39.64 49.70 32.65
CA VAL A 753 -40.12 51.04 32.27
C VAL A 753 -39.69 51.40 30.84
N LYS A 754 -38.45 51.13 30.44
CA LYS A 754 -37.98 51.31 29.06
C LYS A 754 -38.82 50.49 28.08
N THR A 755 -39.10 49.23 28.39
CA THR A 755 -39.91 48.37 27.52
C THR A 755 -41.34 48.91 27.37
N LEU A 756 -41.97 49.34 28.46
CA LEU A 756 -43.31 49.95 28.41
C LEU A 756 -43.31 51.24 27.58
N ALA A 757 -42.28 52.08 27.71
CA ALA A 757 -42.11 53.27 26.90
C ALA A 757 -41.94 52.94 25.41
N MET A 758 -41.18 51.88 25.07
CA MET A 758 -41.02 51.41 23.69
C MET A 758 -42.33 50.88 23.09
N LEU A 759 -43.15 50.16 23.87
CA LEU A 759 -44.47 49.69 23.44
C LEU A 759 -45.44 50.86 23.25
N ALA A 760 -45.44 51.85 24.17
CA ALA A 760 -46.23 53.07 24.03
C ALA A 760 -45.81 53.90 22.82
N SER A 761 -44.52 53.94 22.51
CA SER A 761 -43.95 54.54 21.30
C SER A 761 -44.43 53.82 20.03
N ALA A 762 -44.45 52.49 20.03
CA ALA A 762 -44.94 51.73 18.89
C ALA A 762 -46.43 51.96 18.62
N ALA A 763 -47.26 51.96 19.67
CA ALA A 763 -48.67 52.33 19.59
C ALA A 763 -48.86 53.74 19.01
N LEU A 764 -48.02 54.69 19.42
CA LEU A 764 -48.02 56.07 18.92
C LEU A 764 -47.69 56.16 17.43
N VAL A 765 -46.67 55.42 16.97
CA VAL A 765 -46.24 55.39 15.56
C VAL A 765 -47.30 54.73 14.67
N GLU A 766 -48.02 53.73 15.18
CA GLU A 766 -49.12 53.05 14.47
C GLU A 766 -50.44 53.83 14.51
N GLY A 767 -50.53 54.91 15.30
CA GLY A 767 -51.71 55.76 15.40
C GLY A 767 -52.78 55.26 16.38
N ASP A 768 -52.47 54.26 17.21
CA ASP A 768 -53.34 53.78 18.29
C ASP A 768 -53.09 54.60 19.57
N TYR A 769 -53.63 55.81 19.56
CA TYR A 769 -53.42 56.77 20.66
C TYR A 769 -54.04 56.32 21.98
N LEU A 770 -55.12 55.51 21.95
CA LEU A 770 -55.76 54.99 23.15
C LEU A 770 -54.92 53.90 23.81
N ALA A 771 -54.31 53.00 23.02
CA ALA A 771 -53.36 52.05 23.56
C ALA A 771 -52.09 52.75 24.08
N SER A 772 -51.57 53.74 23.34
CA SER A 772 -50.42 54.54 23.79
C SER A 772 -50.71 55.28 25.11
N TYR A 773 -51.90 55.87 25.25
CA TYR A 773 -52.35 56.51 26.50
C TYR A 773 -52.38 55.54 27.68
N ARG A 774 -53.00 54.36 27.52
CA ARG A 774 -53.05 53.32 28.57
C ARG A 774 -51.64 52.87 28.98
N LEU A 775 -50.75 52.67 28.00
CA LEU A 775 -49.36 52.28 28.29
C LEU A 775 -48.59 53.42 28.99
N CYS A 776 -48.84 54.68 28.66
CA CYS A 776 -48.26 55.83 29.39
C CYS A 776 -48.70 55.86 30.86
N GLN A 777 -49.97 55.56 31.16
CA GLN A 777 -50.47 55.44 32.53
C GLN A 777 -49.76 54.32 33.29
N ILE A 778 -49.63 53.13 32.68
CA ILE A 778 -48.93 51.98 33.27
C ILE A 778 -47.44 52.32 33.49
N THR A 779 -46.78 52.94 32.52
CA THR A 779 -45.36 53.35 32.61
C THR A 779 -45.14 54.35 33.75
N THR A 780 -46.03 55.34 33.88
CA THR A 780 -45.97 56.36 34.93
C THR A 780 -46.21 55.75 36.30
N MET A 781 -47.21 54.87 36.43
CA MET A 781 -47.50 54.17 37.67
C MET A 781 -46.29 53.37 38.15
N GLU A 782 -45.66 52.59 37.27
CA GLU A 782 -44.47 51.80 37.58
C GLU A 782 -43.25 52.67 37.93
N ALA A 783 -43.07 53.81 37.25
CA ALA A 783 -41.98 54.74 37.57
C ALA A 783 -42.18 55.48 38.91
N VAL A 784 -43.43 55.79 39.30
CA VAL A 784 -43.77 56.46 40.56
C VAL A 784 -43.75 55.49 41.75
N ASN A 785 -44.05 54.21 41.52
CA ASN A 785 -44.10 53.20 42.57
C ASN A 785 -42.68 52.79 43.02
N LYS A 786 -42.05 53.65 43.84
CA LYS A 786 -40.64 53.55 44.31
C LYS A 786 -40.31 52.37 45.23
N GLU A 787 -41.26 51.47 45.49
CA GLU A 787 -41.18 50.59 46.67
C GLU A 787 -40.35 49.31 46.55
N THR A 788 -39.61 49.05 45.46
CA THR A 788 -38.92 47.74 45.35
C THR A 788 -37.40 47.70 45.54
N ASP A 789 -36.59 48.76 45.43
CA ASP A 789 -35.13 48.57 45.63
C ASP A 789 -34.34 49.81 46.09
N LYS A 790 -33.99 49.90 47.37
CA LYS A 790 -33.12 50.97 47.93
C LYS A 790 -31.64 50.90 47.49
N HIS A 791 -31.31 50.11 46.47
CA HIS A 791 -29.93 49.74 46.13
C HIS A 791 -29.35 50.44 44.89
N HIS A 792 -30.11 51.28 44.17
CA HIS A 792 -29.66 51.88 42.91
C HIS A 792 -29.32 53.39 43.03
N ASN A 793 -28.33 53.83 42.24
CA ASN A 793 -27.84 55.22 42.24
C ASN A 793 -28.89 56.21 41.70
N LYS A 794 -28.76 57.49 42.07
CA LYS A 794 -29.65 58.57 41.60
C LYS A 794 -29.79 58.60 40.07
N GLN A 795 -28.69 58.40 39.34
CA GLN A 795 -28.65 58.36 37.87
C GLN A 795 -29.55 57.26 37.28
N TYR A 796 -29.66 56.10 37.94
CA TYR A 796 -30.53 55.01 37.48
C TYR A 796 -32.01 55.43 37.53
N TYR A 797 -32.43 56.10 38.62
CA TYR A 797 -33.79 56.61 38.74
C TYR A 797 -34.07 57.80 37.81
N ASP A 798 -33.06 58.63 37.57
CA ASP A 798 -33.15 59.69 36.58
C ASP A 798 -33.41 59.09 35.17
N ASP A 799 -32.75 57.98 34.81
CA ASP A 799 -32.99 57.26 33.54
C ASP A 799 -34.39 56.59 33.46
N VAL A 800 -34.88 56.06 34.58
CA VAL A 800 -36.25 55.50 34.70
C VAL A 800 -37.28 56.60 34.43
N HIS A 801 -37.16 57.71 35.16
CA HIS A 801 -38.04 58.86 35.01
C HIS A 801 -37.94 59.44 33.60
N GLN A 802 -36.72 59.54 33.07
CA GLN A 802 -36.43 60.03 31.73
C GLN A 802 -37.24 59.28 30.67
N SER A 803 -37.13 57.95 30.66
CA SER A 803 -37.85 57.09 29.73
C SER A 803 -39.38 57.26 29.82
N ALA A 804 -39.90 57.45 31.03
CA ALA A 804 -41.34 57.56 31.30
C ALA A 804 -41.94 58.95 30.96
N TRP A 805 -41.31 60.06 31.35
CA TRP A 805 -41.86 61.40 31.07
C TRP A 805 -41.79 61.74 29.58
N GLN A 806 -40.75 61.27 28.90
CA GLN A 806 -40.52 61.57 27.49
C GLN A 806 -41.58 60.95 26.57
N ILE A 807 -41.99 59.70 26.81
CA ILE A 807 -43.06 59.09 26.02
C ILE A 807 -44.41 59.76 26.27
N CYS A 808 -44.70 60.14 27.53
CA CYS A 808 -45.90 60.89 27.89
C CYS A 808 -45.93 62.27 27.20
N PHE A 809 -44.80 62.97 27.18
CA PHE A 809 -44.65 64.25 26.48
C PHE A 809 -44.83 64.11 24.97
N ASN A 810 -44.26 63.06 24.36
CA ASN A 810 -44.39 62.77 22.94
C ASN A 810 -45.85 62.52 22.53
N LEU A 811 -46.61 61.74 23.31
CA LEU A 811 -48.04 61.54 23.08
C LEU A 811 -48.85 62.84 23.22
N GLY A 812 -48.55 63.67 24.23
CA GLY A 812 -49.23 64.95 24.45
C GLY A 812 -49.08 65.95 23.29
N LYS A 813 -47.92 65.94 22.61
CA LYS A 813 -47.63 66.79 21.45
C LYS A 813 -48.42 66.44 20.19
N VAL A 814 -48.89 65.20 20.05
CA VAL A 814 -49.50 64.73 18.80
C VAL A 814 -50.84 65.42 18.55
N GLN A 815 -50.86 66.31 17.56
CA GLN A 815 -52.08 67.04 17.17
C GLN A 815 -53.16 66.12 16.56
N ALA A 816 -52.75 64.98 16.00
CA ALA A 816 -53.65 63.99 15.40
C ALA A 816 -54.44 63.17 16.43
N PHE A 817 -54.19 63.35 17.73
CA PHE A 817 -55.01 62.77 18.78
C PHE A 817 -56.05 63.81 19.24
N ASP A 818 -57.32 63.54 18.90
CA ASP A 818 -58.43 64.50 19.06
C ASP A 818 -58.88 64.68 20.52
N ASP A 819 -58.54 63.74 21.41
CA ASP A 819 -58.94 63.78 22.82
C ASP A 819 -58.04 64.71 23.65
N ILE A 820 -58.44 65.98 23.74
CA ILE A 820 -57.72 67.03 24.48
C ILE A 820 -57.59 66.66 25.97
N SER A 821 -58.61 66.04 26.57
CA SER A 821 -58.60 65.69 27.99
C SER A 821 -57.50 64.67 28.30
N ARG A 822 -57.41 63.60 27.50
CA ARG A 822 -56.36 62.58 27.66
C ARG A 822 -54.96 63.11 27.32
N ARG A 823 -54.86 64.09 26.41
CA ARG A 823 -53.60 64.78 26.09
C ARG A 823 -53.10 65.67 27.22
N LEU A 824 -53.98 66.41 27.87
CA LEU A 824 -53.65 67.19 29.07
C LEU A 824 -53.25 66.27 30.22
N ASP A 825 -53.90 65.11 30.34
CA ASP A 825 -53.58 64.10 31.36
C ASP A 825 -52.18 63.50 31.17
N VAL A 826 -51.78 63.08 29.96
CA VAL A 826 -50.39 62.59 29.71
C VAL A 826 -49.34 63.68 29.87
N LEU A 827 -49.66 64.94 29.56
CA LEU A 827 -48.75 66.06 29.84
C LEU A 827 -48.62 66.30 31.35
N SER A 828 -49.68 66.08 32.13
CA SER A 828 -49.61 66.14 33.59
C SER A 828 -48.77 65.00 34.19
N MET A 829 -48.86 63.79 33.62
CA MET A 829 -47.99 62.66 33.95
C MET A 829 -46.52 62.93 33.58
N ALA A 830 -46.28 63.62 32.46
CA ALA A 830 -44.93 64.06 32.09
C ALA A 830 -44.37 65.09 33.09
N LEU A 831 -45.19 66.06 33.55
CA LEU A 831 -44.78 67.08 34.52
C LEU A 831 -44.39 66.50 35.88
N SER A 832 -45.06 65.43 36.33
CA SER A 832 -44.77 64.80 37.63
C SER A 832 -43.44 64.03 37.64
N LEU A 833 -42.98 63.59 36.47
CA LEU A 833 -41.76 62.79 36.30
C LEU A 833 -40.57 63.56 35.71
N SER A 834 -40.80 64.68 35.04
CA SER A 834 -39.75 65.44 34.33
C SER A 834 -38.75 66.13 35.27
N PRO A 835 -37.46 66.24 34.87
CA PRO A 835 -36.49 67.06 35.57
C PRO A 835 -36.85 68.54 35.45
N ALA A 836 -36.44 69.35 36.43
CA ALA A 836 -36.80 70.76 36.54
C ALA A 836 -36.50 71.59 35.27
N GLU A 837 -35.47 71.20 34.53
CA GLU A 837 -35.02 71.86 33.28
C GLU A 837 -36.06 71.78 32.15
N ASN A 838 -36.79 70.66 32.04
CA ASN A 838 -37.70 70.39 30.92
C ASN A 838 -39.17 70.74 31.22
N ILE A 839 -39.48 71.14 32.46
CA ILE A 839 -40.83 71.53 32.88
C ILE A 839 -41.36 72.71 32.04
N GLY A 840 -40.49 73.67 31.68
CA GLY A 840 -40.87 74.84 30.88
C GLY A 840 -41.41 74.46 29.48
N ASP A 841 -40.79 73.50 28.84
CA ASP A 841 -41.20 73.01 27.51
C ASP A 841 -42.53 72.26 27.57
N ILE A 842 -42.71 71.42 28.60
CA ILE A 842 -43.94 70.66 28.81
C ILE A 842 -45.11 71.61 29.12
N LEU A 843 -44.91 72.59 30.02
CA LEU A 843 -45.91 73.59 30.36
C LEU A 843 -46.31 74.46 29.17
N THR A 844 -45.39 74.72 28.23
CA THR A 844 -45.69 75.49 27.02
C THR A 844 -46.67 74.73 26.12
N VAL A 845 -46.48 73.42 25.95
CA VAL A 845 -47.41 72.56 25.19
C VAL A 845 -48.73 72.40 25.93
N TRP A 846 -48.68 72.20 27.25
CA TRP A 846 -49.86 72.09 28.11
C TRP A 846 -50.73 73.35 28.06
N ARG A 847 -50.15 74.55 28.24
CA ARG A 847 -50.89 75.83 28.19
C ARG A 847 -51.51 76.12 26.83
N LYS A 848 -50.83 75.74 25.74
CA LYS A 848 -51.37 75.87 24.37
C LYS A 848 -52.59 74.97 24.15
N LEU A 849 -52.58 73.77 24.72
CA LEU A 849 -53.72 72.85 24.65
C LEU A 849 -54.86 73.28 25.58
N ASP A 850 -54.53 73.70 26.80
CA ASP A 850 -55.50 74.16 27.79
C ASP A 850 -56.27 75.40 27.28
N ALA A 851 -55.58 76.36 26.66
CA ALA A 851 -56.19 77.54 26.03
C ALA A 851 -57.14 77.22 24.85
N ASN A 852 -56.96 76.06 24.20
CA ASN A 852 -57.83 75.57 23.12
C ASN A 852 -58.99 74.71 23.66
N THR A 853 -59.01 74.41 24.96
CA THR A 853 -60.12 73.72 25.60
C THR A 853 -61.25 74.74 25.79
N PRO A 854 -62.45 74.53 25.21
CA PRO A 854 -63.57 75.41 25.53
C PRO A 854 -63.79 75.35 27.03
N SER A 855 -63.79 76.51 27.69
CA SER A 855 -64.08 76.60 29.11
C SER A 855 -65.36 75.83 29.41
N GLN A 856 -65.44 75.12 30.55
CA GLN A 856 -66.71 74.51 31.00
C GLN A 856 -67.86 75.54 31.02
N ILE A 857 -67.52 76.84 31.12
CA ILE A 857 -68.41 77.99 31.00
C ILE A 857 -68.94 78.16 29.56
N ALA A 858 -68.13 77.99 28.52
CA ALA A 858 -68.54 78.07 27.11
C ALA A 858 -69.41 76.88 26.67
N LEU A 859 -69.13 75.67 27.17
CA LEU A 859 -69.97 74.48 26.94
C LEU A 859 -71.31 74.58 27.69
N ALA A 860 -71.31 75.11 28.93
CA ALA A 860 -72.53 75.43 29.66
C ALA A 860 -73.37 76.50 28.95
N GLN A 861 -72.74 77.51 28.34
CA GLN A 861 -73.41 78.55 27.55
C GLN A 861 -73.98 78.03 26.22
N LEU A 862 -73.32 77.08 25.56
CA LEU A 862 -73.83 76.40 24.36
C LEU A 862 -74.98 75.42 24.67
N SER A 863 -74.96 74.75 25.83
CA SER A 863 -76.12 73.98 26.31
C SER A 863 -77.29 74.86 26.79
N ALA A 864 -77.01 76.08 27.25
CA ALA A 864 -78.02 77.05 27.68
C ALA A 864 -78.68 77.77 26.47
N ALA A 865 -77.98 77.91 25.34
CA ALA A 865 -78.52 78.48 24.10
C ALA A 865 -79.52 77.53 23.41
N ASN A 866 -79.32 76.21 23.49
CA ASN A 866 -80.23 75.21 22.88
C ASN A 866 -81.47 74.86 23.75
N ASN A 867 -81.56 75.34 24.99
CA ASN A 867 -82.68 75.04 25.90
C ASN A 867 -83.68 76.21 26.09
N SER A 868 -83.65 77.22 25.21
CA SER A 868 -84.53 78.40 25.31
C SER A 868 -85.75 78.40 24.37
N GLN A 869 -86.19 77.22 23.93
CA GLN A 869 -87.50 77.00 23.30
C GLN A 869 -88.06 75.65 23.75
N ASP A 870 -88.71 75.62 24.92
CA ASP A 870 -90.10 75.15 25.04
C ASP A 870 -90.59 75.28 26.48
N GLN A 871 -91.66 76.07 26.62
CA GLN A 871 -92.38 76.30 27.86
C GLN A 871 -93.47 75.26 28.07
N ASN A 872 -93.64 74.94 29.36
CA ASN A 872 -94.89 74.69 30.09
C ASN A 872 -95.25 73.27 30.58
N PRO A 873 -95.87 73.20 31.78
CA PRO A 873 -95.69 72.11 32.74
C PRO A 873 -96.99 71.44 33.18
N SER A 874 -96.93 70.20 33.67
CA SER A 874 -97.85 69.73 34.72
C SER A 874 -97.48 68.38 35.34
N SER A 875 -97.62 68.36 36.68
CA SER A 875 -97.97 67.26 37.61
C SER A 875 -96.96 66.19 38.03
N HIS A 876 -96.39 66.43 39.22
CA HIS A 876 -96.45 65.65 40.47
C HIS A 876 -95.95 64.19 40.61
N HIS A 877 -95.12 64.06 41.67
CA HIS A 877 -94.86 62.96 42.61
C HIS A 877 -93.80 61.88 42.32
N GLN A 878 -92.64 62.11 42.97
CA GLN A 878 -92.03 61.29 44.03
C GLN A 878 -91.55 59.84 43.77
N SER A 879 -90.27 59.66 44.10
CA SER A 879 -89.52 58.45 44.49
C SER A 879 -88.90 57.57 43.40
N ASP A 880 -87.60 57.37 43.61
CA ASP A 880 -86.72 56.27 43.20
C ASP A 880 -86.37 56.02 41.72
N LYS A 881 -85.05 56.11 41.48
CA LYS A 881 -84.23 55.32 40.53
C LYS A 881 -84.67 55.31 39.04
N GLY A 882 -83.94 56.06 38.20
CA GLY A 882 -83.81 55.81 36.75
C GLY A 882 -82.33 55.95 36.37
N TRP A 883 -81.63 55.07 35.64
CA TRP A 883 -81.93 54.15 34.54
C TRP A 883 -82.55 54.79 33.29
N HIS A 884 -81.80 54.65 32.19
CA HIS A 884 -82.19 54.59 30.78
C HIS A 884 -83.41 55.40 30.30
N GLY A 885 -83.13 56.33 29.38
CA GLY A 885 -84.07 56.76 28.34
C GLY A 885 -83.49 56.49 26.95
N LEU A 886 -84.23 55.70 26.17
CA LEU A 886 -84.16 55.51 24.71
C LEU A 886 -83.19 54.47 24.14
N LEU A 887 -83.51 53.20 24.43
CA LEU A 887 -83.55 52.16 23.39
C LEU A 887 -85.01 51.99 22.95
N GLN A 888 -85.33 52.37 21.71
CA GLN A 888 -86.26 51.64 20.84
C GLN A 888 -86.37 52.36 19.48
N ASN A 889 -85.77 51.79 18.44
CA ASN A 889 -86.56 51.01 17.50
C ASN A 889 -85.66 50.28 16.50
N ALA A 890 -86.00 49.01 16.34
CA ALA A 890 -85.38 48.03 15.47
C ALA A 890 -85.71 48.29 13.99
N THR A 891 -84.85 47.86 13.07
CA THR A 891 -85.06 46.61 12.29
C THR A 891 -84.12 46.48 11.07
N LYS A 892 -83.50 45.28 10.99
CA LYS A 892 -83.31 44.40 9.82
C LYS A 892 -82.35 44.73 8.65
N GLN A 893 -81.44 43.76 8.47
CA GLN A 893 -80.95 43.08 7.25
C GLN A 893 -80.07 43.94 6.31
N TRP A 894 -78.93 43.46 5.78
CA TRP A 894 -78.75 42.23 4.99
C TRP A 894 -77.46 41.45 5.30
N LYS A 895 -77.47 40.18 4.87
CA LYS A 895 -76.50 39.11 5.10
C LYS A 895 -75.28 39.14 4.17
N LEU A 896 -74.25 38.47 4.67
CA LEU A 896 -73.19 37.71 3.99
C LEU A 896 -73.64 37.00 2.69
N GLY A 897 -72.81 37.09 1.65
CA GLY A 897 -72.82 36.16 0.52
C GLY A 897 -72.43 36.80 -0.81
N ASP A 898 -71.12 36.83 -1.12
CA ASP A 898 -70.73 35.96 -2.22
C ASP A 898 -69.34 35.37 -2.01
N LEU A 899 -69.31 34.08 -2.32
CA LEU A 899 -68.25 33.12 -2.15
C LEU A 899 -67.19 33.33 -3.24
N LEU A 900 -65.94 33.02 -2.85
CA LEU A 900 -64.99 32.20 -3.61
C LEU A 900 -65.03 32.29 -5.15
N ALA A 901 -63.94 32.82 -5.71
CA ALA A 901 -63.27 32.15 -6.83
C ALA A 901 -61.78 32.52 -6.83
N THR A 902 -60.98 31.53 -6.44
CA THR A 902 -59.79 31.04 -7.17
C THR A 902 -58.82 32.09 -7.71
N GLY A 903 -57.57 32.16 -7.27
CA GLY A 903 -56.70 31.02 -6.97
C GLY A 903 -55.51 31.08 -7.93
N GLY A 904 -54.31 31.14 -7.33
CA GLY A 904 -53.06 30.56 -7.83
C GLY A 904 -52.55 30.97 -9.20
N ALA A 905 -51.35 31.53 -9.22
CA ALA A 905 -50.12 30.79 -9.57
C ALA A 905 -49.04 31.73 -10.13
N GLY A 906 -47.79 31.33 -9.94
CA GLY A 906 -46.79 31.51 -10.99
C GLY A 906 -45.72 32.56 -10.73
N GLU A 907 -44.84 32.26 -9.79
CA GLU A 907 -43.41 32.03 -10.05
C GLU A 907 -42.66 32.78 -11.18
N GLN A 908 -41.47 33.23 -10.76
CA GLN A 908 -40.15 33.07 -11.40
C GLN A 908 -39.57 34.19 -12.29
N HIS A 909 -38.48 34.71 -11.71
CA HIS A 909 -37.13 34.85 -12.26
C HIS A 909 -36.71 36.07 -13.08
N ASN A 910 -35.68 36.68 -12.49
CA ASN A 910 -34.43 37.17 -13.07
C ASN A 910 -34.43 38.46 -13.89
N GLY A 911 -33.52 39.36 -13.49
CA GLY A 911 -32.71 40.09 -14.46
C GLY A 911 -32.28 41.49 -14.04
N ALA A 912 -31.05 41.57 -13.55
CA ALA A 912 -30.04 42.57 -13.90
C ALA A 912 -30.21 44.06 -13.54
N ALA A 913 -29.21 44.50 -12.77
CA ALA A 913 -28.60 45.83 -12.66
C ALA A 913 -28.80 46.82 -13.83
N ARG A 914 -29.07 48.10 -13.49
CA ARG A 914 -28.09 49.21 -13.56
C ARG A 914 -28.70 50.55 -13.15
N ASP A 915 -27.80 51.36 -12.59
CA ASP A 915 -27.78 52.80 -12.30
C ASP A 915 -28.89 53.74 -12.83
N GLY A 916 -29.20 54.71 -11.97
CA GLY A 916 -29.50 56.09 -12.36
C GLY A 916 -30.98 56.47 -12.44
N ASP A 917 -31.53 57.06 -11.38
CA ASP A 917 -31.91 58.48 -11.43
C ASP A 917 -32.65 58.92 -10.15
N ALA A 918 -32.38 60.18 -9.79
CA ALA A 918 -33.05 60.90 -8.73
C ALA A 918 -34.50 61.22 -9.07
N ALA A 919 -35.44 60.89 -8.18
CA ALA A 919 -36.74 61.55 -8.10
C ALA A 919 -37.35 61.38 -6.70
N GLY A 920 -37.80 62.49 -6.12
CA GLY A 920 -38.32 62.57 -4.76
C GLY A 920 -39.56 61.71 -4.50
N GLY A 921 -39.56 61.04 -3.35
CA GLY A 921 -40.74 60.42 -2.75
C GLY A 921 -40.97 61.02 -1.37
N GLY A 922 -42.14 61.64 -1.16
CA GLY A 922 -42.52 62.22 0.12
C GLY A 922 -42.44 61.20 1.27
N LYS A 923 -41.86 61.63 2.40
CA LYS A 923 -41.84 60.84 3.65
C LYS A 923 -43.26 60.36 3.97
N ARG A 924 -43.45 59.05 4.15
CA ARG A 924 -44.76 58.51 4.59
C ARG A 924 -45.05 59.09 5.98
N LYS A 925 -46.32 59.34 6.31
CA LYS A 925 -46.76 59.87 7.64
C LYS A 925 -46.12 59.11 8.83
N ARG A 926 -45.87 57.81 8.63
CA ARG A 926 -45.19 56.90 9.57
C ARG A 926 -43.71 57.27 9.81
N ASP A 927 -42.98 57.71 8.79
CA ASP A 927 -41.56 58.10 8.92
C ASP A 927 -41.42 59.46 9.63
N ILE A 928 -42.39 60.36 9.44
CA ILE A 928 -42.45 61.66 10.12
C ILE A 928 -42.73 61.49 11.62
N LEU A 929 -43.63 60.56 12.00
CA LEU A 929 -43.89 60.25 13.41
C LEU A 929 -42.69 59.59 14.09
N ARG A 930 -41.94 58.75 13.36
CA ARG A 930 -40.71 58.11 13.86
C ARG A 930 -39.62 59.12 14.17
N ASP A 931 -39.45 60.14 13.32
CA ASP A 931 -38.51 61.25 13.56
C ASP A 931 -38.91 62.11 14.78
N THR A 932 -40.22 62.26 15.06
CA THR A 932 -40.70 63.04 16.22
C THR A 932 -40.60 62.35 17.57
N VAL A 933 -40.58 61.01 17.62
CA VAL A 933 -40.50 60.26 18.90
C VAL A 933 -39.04 60.14 19.40
N GLY A 934 -38.06 60.45 18.56
CA GLY A 934 -36.65 60.50 18.92
C GLY A 934 -35.98 59.13 18.91
N GLY A 935 -34.78 59.05 18.31
CA GLY A 935 -34.02 57.81 18.19
C GLY A 935 -33.39 57.29 19.49
N TRP A 936 -33.45 58.02 20.62
CA TRP A 936 -32.73 57.61 21.84
C TRP A 936 -33.31 56.34 22.48
N LEU A 937 -34.56 55.97 22.19
CA LEU A 937 -35.20 54.74 22.72
C LEU A 937 -34.78 53.47 21.95
N PHE A 938 -34.12 53.62 20.80
CA PHE A 938 -33.77 52.55 19.88
C PHE A 938 -32.26 52.50 19.56
N GLN A 939 -31.43 53.17 20.37
CA GLN A 939 -29.97 53.15 20.29
C GLN A 939 -29.35 52.35 21.42
#